data_AF-A0A7X7BB89-F1
#
_entry.id   AF-A0A7X7BB89-F1
#
_cell.length_a   1.000
_cell.length_b   1.000
_cell.length_c   1.000
_cell.angle_alpha   90.00
_cell.angle_beta   90.00
_cell.angle_gamma   90.00
#
_symmetry.space_group_name_H-M   'P 1'
#
loop_
_entity.id
_entity.type
_entity.pdbx_description
1 polymer ?
#
loop_
_entity_poly.entity_id
_entity_poly.type
_entity_poly.pdbx_seq_one_letter_code
_entity_poly.pdbx_strand_id
1 'polypeptide(L)'
;LSLASGTAAEVFGRTGLEMRFYNRSASDAEYGEFQSLGAWYTYLASTFPGGPNYVTNSLMLGTNFDTGTGGTAWPVPYVQGVGAENDTYDFHALGTIFLDQTGTYAFGTASDDGSMLYIDGQKVVNNGYDQGVTARYGSIALTAGFHEIEILYRENTGGNALRAFIAYPGGTTNLLPQAILFSGAALRGLAGEAGSALNLGAGAAVVIDQEADTLFAGSFVGSASAFIQKDGPGTLTLTDGNAAYSGGYAVVGGTLRVGDGGLSGALGTGAAVAVDAGGTLAFDRAGVVTVDGMISGNGLIVLDGPGEVYVTSASVFAGTVLVNNGRLTFAPGATLGDAVIVTNTAAVEVETSGTRYQSGLMDDLVGDGELVVSGTGTLVLNNANTYAGTTRVESGATVRVASPAALGGGGDVALDGGTLAIQPSVTPGTNELAHPLDQAEWTRNGSATWTTRYDAQWLQLTPNTGSQAGSAYCNTPVVAPHLPWYASFRYETGDKMTSPADGFAFILQNDGRGLTALGASGGEIGVNEITPSIGLFFNIYNADSIGWIVDGAKVEESTAISGIDLVAGVDVSVAYDGAKLIVTVTQGEKVYTAERTVDLYAKFGGSSAYVGFTGGTGGATAQQFVGEFEMLDAVSAVTDYANTVSVADGQSGALTPLLFAEDAAFTFGGLDLGDGATLNVSPAAGSMGNSDYSVAASNVTVAAGTATVNMAANGAGAGVLGLERLTVGAGAKLVVTGAVAAPGGVLTVVVPTPVPRGATVLADFTGATWVGALPTLVLVDELGNVLEETKYLFLSNGKLTINTVLGTVLFLK
;
A
#
# COMPACT_ATOMS: atom_id res chain seq x y z
N LEU A 1 7.38 -11.85 36.70
CA LEU A 1 8.86 -11.84 36.75
C LEU A 1 9.31 -10.39 36.90
N SER A 2 10.13 -10.08 37.91
CA SER A 2 10.71 -8.74 38.09
C SER A 2 12.23 -8.89 38.16
N LEU A 3 12.96 -8.21 37.27
CA LEU A 3 14.42 -8.33 37.18
C LEU A 3 15.11 -7.06 37.70
N ALA A 4 16.09 -7.23 38.58
CA ALA A 4 16.91 -6.12 39.09
C ALA A 4 18.07 -5.82 38.13
N SER A 5 18.62 -4.61 38.19
CA SER A 5 19.78 -4.23 37.39
C SER A 5 20.93 -5.26 37.54
N GLY A 6 21.53 -5.66 36.43
CA GLY A 6 22.61 -6.65 36.38
C GLY A 6 22.18 -8.11 36.50
N THR A 7 20.87 -8.39 36.52
CA THR A 7 20.33 -9.76 36.51
C THR A 7 19.82 -10.14 35.12
N ALA A 8 19.96 -11.42 34.76
CA ALA A 8 19.40 -11.97 33.54
C ALA A 8 18.51 -13.17 33.87
N ALA A 9 17.38 -13.27 33.18
CA ALA A 9 16.56 -14.47 33.17
C ALA A 9 16.66 -15.14 31.80
N GLU A 10 16.93 -16.43 31.79
CA GLU A 10 16.94 -17.24 30.57
C GLU A 10 15.55 -17.84 30.35
N VAL A 11 14.95 -17.50 29.22
CA VAL A 11 13.77 -18.18 28.69
C VAL A 11 14.27 -19.41 27.94
N PHE A 12 14.34 -20.53 28.66
CA PHE A 12 14.42 -21.84 28.05
C PHE A 12 13.02 -22.25 27.60
N GLY A 13 12.47 -21.56 26.60
CA GLY A 13 11.33 -22.09 25.87
C GLY A 13 11.76 -23.45 25.35
N ARG A 14 11.34 -24.53 25.99
CA ARG A 14 11.72 -25.86 25.53
C ARG A 14 10.85 -26.09 24.31
N THR A 15 11.42 -25.93 23.13
CA THR A 15 10.83 -26.46 21.90
C THR A 15 10.36 -27.90 22.17
N GLY A 16 9.28 -28.33 21.54
CA GLY A 16 8.58 -29.57 21.88
C GLY A 16 7.62 -29.46 23.07
N LEU A 17 6.75 -30.45 23.18
CA LEU A 17 5.75 -30.61 24.24
C LEU A 17 6.36 -31.31 25.46
N GLU A 18 5.81 -31.04 26.64
CA GLU A 18 6.08 -31.85 27.82
C GLU A 18 5.39 -33.20 27.63
N MET A 19 6.13 -34.30 27.74
CA MET A 19 5.61 -35.66 27.59
C MET A 19 5.58 -36.36 28.95
N ARG A 20 4.39 -36.76 29.39
CA ARG A 20 4.14 -37.45 30.67
C ARG A 20 3.69 -38.88 30.41
N PHE A 21 4.29 -39.84 31.09
CA PHE A 21 3.96 -41.26 30.97
C PHE A 21 3.47 -41.81 32.32
N TYR A 22 2.47 -42.67 32.27
CA TYR A 22 1.75 -43.20 33.43
C TYR A 22 1.59 -44.72 33.27
N ASN A 23 2.26 -45.50 34.11
CA ASN A 23 2.31 -46.95 33.97
C ASN A 23 1.09 -47.57 34.66
N ARG A 24 0.31 -48.35 33.92
CA ARG A 24 -0.90 -49.02 34.43
C ARG A 24 -0.54 -50.38 35.00
N SER A 25 -1.35 -50.86 35.95
CA SER A 25 -1.18 -52.20 36.53
C SER A 25 -1.81 -53.33 35.71
N ALA A 26 -2.67 -53.00 34.74
CA ALA A 26 -3.37 -53.94 33.88
C ALA A 26 -3.84 -53.23 32.60
N SER A 27 -4.02 -53.99 31.51
CA SER A 27 -4.63 -53.50 30.28
C SER A 27 -6.11 -53.16 30.50
N ASP A 28 -6.62 -52.19 29.72
CA ASP A 28 -7.99 -51.72 29.81
C ASP A 28 -8.49 -51.33 28.42
N ALA A 29 -9.50 -52.06 27.94
CA ALA A 29 -10.07 -51.87 26.63
C ALA A 29 -11.09 -50.71 26.58
N GLU A 30 -11.39 -50.05 27.70
CA GLU A 30 -12.37 -48.96 27.75
C GLU A 30 -11.71 -47.58 27.51
N TYR A 31 -11.98 -46.99 26.34
CA TYR A 31 -11.57 -45.61 25.98
C TYR A 31 -12.60 -44.55 26.40
N GLY A 32 -13.48 -44.86 27.38
CA GLY A 32 -14.51 -43.94 27.89
C GLY A 32 -13.93 -42.66 28.49
N GLU A 33 -12.71 -42.73 29.01
CA GLU A 33 -11.96 -41.61 29.61
C GLU A 33 -11.38 -40.66 28.55
N PHE A 34 -11.19 -41.13 27.32
CA PHE A 34 -10.69 -40.33 26.20
C PHE A 34 -11.77 -39.44 25.55
N GLN A 35 -13.02 -39.53 26.00
CA GLN A 35 -14.14 -38.85 25.33
C GLN A 35 -14.10 -37.33 25.48
N SER A 36 -13.44 -36.81 26.53
CA SER A 36 -13.17 -35.38 26.71
C SER A 36 -11.89 -35.14 27.52
N LEU A 37 -11.28 -33.97 27.31
CA LEU A 37 -10.10 -33.54 28.03
C LEU A 37 -10.31 -33.48 29.56
N GLY A 38 -11.47 -33.00 30.01
CA GLY A 38 -11.81 -32.95 31.44
C GLY A 38 -11.96 -34.34 32.08
N ALA A 39 -12.50 -35.32 31.34
CA ALA A 39 -12.57 -36.71 31.81
C ALA A 39 -11.18 -37.33 31.94
N TRP A 40 -10.29 -37.07 30.97
CA TRP A 40 -8.89 -37.51 31.02
C TRP A 40 -8.15 -36.97 32.24
N TYR A 41 -8.25 -35.67 32.52
CA TYR A 41 -7.62 -35.08 33.71
C TYR A 41 -8.17 -35.67 35.02
N THR A 42 -9.48 -35.91 35.09
CA THR A 42 -10.12 -36.54 36.26
C THR A 42 -9.59 -37.96 36.47
N TYR A 43 -9.48 -38.73 35.39
CA TYR A 43 -8.92 -40.07 35.39
C TYR A 43 -7.46 -40.08 35.86
N LEU A 44 -6.60 -39.23 35.27
CA LEU A 44 -5.19 -39.19 35.66
C LEU A 44 -5.04 -38.87 37.15
N ALA A 45 -5.84 -37.95 37.68
CA ALA A 45 -5.82 -37.58 39.09
C ALA A 45 -6.31 -38.72 40.01
N SER A 46 -7.32 -39.49 39.60
CA SER A 46 -7.85 -40.59 40.42
C SER A 46 -6.98 -41.85 40.37
N THR A 47 -6.40 -42.14 39.21
CA THR A 47 -5.70 -43.40 38.93
C THR A 47 -4.21 -43.29 39.22
N PHE A 48 -3.62 -42.11 38.99
CA PHE A 48 -2.20 -41.81 39.24
C PHE A 48 -2.05 -40.63 40.22
N PRO A 49 -2.48 -40.78 41.49
CA PRO A 49 -2.41 -39.70 42.47
C PRO A 49 -0.96 -39.28 42.79
N GLY A 50 0.03 -40.11 42.44
CA GLY A 50 1.46 -39.79 42.53
C GLY A 50 2.03 -39.00 41.35
N GLY A 51 1.23 -38.72 40.32
CA GLY A 51 1.67 -38.10 39.08
C GLY A 51 2.30 -39.09 38.08
N PRO A 52 2.91 -38.58 37.00
CA PRO A 52 3.53 -39.41 35.96
C PRO A 52 4.76 -40.17 36.47
N ASN A 53 4.93 -41.39 35.98
CA ASN A 53 6.10 -42.24 36.23
C ASN A 53 7.35 -41.72 35.53
N TYR A 54 7.18 -41.09 34.37
CA TYR A 54 8.27 -40.54 33.58
C TYR A 54 7.84 -39.24 32.89
N VAL A 55 8.68 -38.22 32.95
CA VAL A 55 8.46 -36.93 32.28
C VAL A 55 9.69 -36.60 31.45
N THR A 56 9.46 -36.25 30.19
CA THR A 56 10.50 -35.83 29.25
C THR A 56 9.93 -34.76 28.30
N ASN A 57 10.67 -34.39 27.25
CA ASN A 57 10.25 -33.43 26.24
C ASN A 57 10.27 -34.07 24.85
N SER A 58 9.32 -33.71 23.99
CA SER A 58 9.14 -34.35 22.67
C SER A 58 10.28 -34.13 21.69
N LEU A 59 11.20 -33.17 21.88
CA LEU A 59 12.41 -33.02 21.06
C LEU A 59 13.25 -34.29 20.99
N MET A 60 13.15 -35.15 22.00
CA MET A 60 13.87 -36.43 21.98
C MET A 60 13.46 -37.33 20.80
N LEU A 61 12.31 -37.06 20.17
CA LEU A 61 11.78 -37.77 19.00
C LEU A 61 12.44 -37.30 17.68
N GLY A 62 13.28 -36.27 17.71
CA GLY A 62 13.96 -35.73 16.53
C GLY A 62 13.28 -34.47 15.98
N THR A 63 13.23 -34.32 14.66
CA THR A 63 12.73 -33.10 14.00
C THR A 63 11.21 -32.99 14.01
N ASN A 64 10.50 -34.11 14.14
CA ASN A 64 9.04 -34.19 14.14
C ASN A 64 8.54 -34.91 15.39
N PHE A 65 7.25 -34.76 15.70
CA PHE A 65 6.57 -35.57 16.70
C PHE A 65 6.25 -36.96 16.11
N ASP A 66 7.27 -37.81 16.06
CA ASP A 66 7.23 -39.12 15.39
C ASP A 66 8.03 -40.16 16.18
N THR A 67 7.36 -41.18 16.71
CA THR A 67 8.03 -42.29 17.41
C THR A 67 8.48 -43.41 16.47
N GLY A 68 8.21 -43.29 15.16
CA GLY A 68 8.25 -44.37 14.18
C GLY A 68 7.01 -45.26 14.24
N THR A 69 6.83 -46.12 13.23
CA THR A 69 5.71 -47.10 13.14
C THR A 69 5.89 -48.34 14.02
N GLY A 70 6.92 -48.35 14.86
CA GLY A 70 7.17 -49.41 15.83
C GLY A 70 7.82 -48.87 17.10
N GLY A 71 7.44 -47.64 17.48
CA GLY A 71 7.80 -47.05 18.77
C GLY A 71 9.29 -46.99 19.10
N THR A 72 10.17 -47.01 18.09
CA THR A 72 11.61 -47.14 18.30
C THR A 72 12.25 -45.87 18.82
N ALA A 73 11.59 -44.72 18.65
CA ALA A 73 12.06 -43.42 19.16
C ALA A 73 11.45 -43.03 20.52
N TRP A 74 10.62 -43.89 21.13
CA TRP A 74 10.18 -43.67 22.51
C TRP A 74 11.37 -43.63 23.51
N PRO A 75 11.21 -43.01 24.69
CA PRO A 75 12.22 -43.09 25.75
C PRO A 75 12.43 -44.54 26.20
N VAL A 76 13.67 -44.86 26.61
CA VAL A 76 14.16 -46.23 26.86
C VAL A 76 13.22 -47.15 27.67
N PRO A 77 12.47 -46.70 28.69
CA PRO A 77 11.51 -47.57 29.36
C PRO A 77 10.35 -48.03 28.45
N TYR A 78 9.99 -47.25 27.44
CA TYR A 78 8.79 -47.39 26.61
C TYR A 78 9.08 -47.82 25.16
N VAL A 79 10.33 -48.06 24.78
CA VAL A 79 10.70 -48.52 23.41
C VAL A 79 10.08 -49.89 23.10
N GLN A 80 9.39 -50.02 21.96
CA GLN A 80 8.78 -51.28 21.54
C GLN A 80 9.81 -52.44 21.51
N GLY A 81 9.45 -53.58 22.11
CA GLY A 81 10.26 -54.81 22.11
C GLY A 81 11.53 -54.80 22.98
N VAL A 82 11.92 -53.65 23.56
CA VAL A 82 13.15 -53.52 24.37
C VAL A 82 12.90 -52.89 25.75
N GLY A 83 11.97 -51.94 25.84
CA GLY A 83 11.59 -51.27 27.07
C GLY A 83 10.88 -52.18 28.06
N ALA A 84 11.11 -51.97 29.36
CA ALA A 84 10.45 -52.76 30.42
C ALA A 84 9.00 -52.33 30.69
N GLU A 85 8.60 -51.17 30.18
CA GLU A 85 7.31 -50.49 30.37
C GLU A 85 6.67 -50.20 29.00
N ASN A 86 6.99 -51.00 27.97
CA ASN A 86 6.55 -50.77 26.60
C ASN A 86 5.13 -51.25 26.29
N ASP A 87 4.46 -51.86 27.26
CA ASP A 87 3.04 -52.21 27.24
C ASP A 87 2.35 -51.56 28.44
N THR A 88 1.03 -51.36 28.34
CA THR A 88 0.17 -51.01 29.48
C THR A 88 0.57 -49.67 30.14
N TYR A 89 0.61 -48.59 29.35
CA TYR A 89 0.85 -47.24 29.83
C TYR A 89 -0.03 -46.20 29.16
N ASP A 90 -0.23 -45.09 29.84
CA ASP A 90 -0.90 -43.90 29.34
C ASP A 90 0.11 -42.77 29.16
N PHE A 91 -0.16 -41.91 28.19
CA PHE A 91 0.73 -40.85 27.73
C PHE A 91 -0.05 -39.56 27.55
N HIS A 92 0.59 -38.46 27.93
CA HIS A 92 0.05 -37.14 27.74
C HIS A 92 1.15 -36.17 27.33
N ALA A 93 1.11 -35.71 26.08
CA ALA A 93 1.88 -34.58 25.63
C ALA A 93 1.05 -33.30 25.73
N LEU A 94 1.62 -32.24 26.31
CA LEU A 94 0.94 -30.96 26.51
C LEU A 94 1.88 -29.77 26.31
N GLY A 95 1.34 -28.67 25.80
CA GLY A 95 2.07 -27.44 25.55
C GLY A 95 1.29 -26.51 24.62
N THR A 96 2.00 -25.69 23.86
CA THR A 96 1.41 -24.82 22.85
C THR A 96 2.00 -25.08 21.47
N ILE A 97 1.23 -24.75 20.43
CA ILE A 97 1.62 -24.76 19.03
C ILE A 97 1.53 -23.35 18.45
N PHE A 98 2.55 -22.90 17.72
CA PHE A 98 2.51 -21.63 16.99
C PHE A 98 2.12 -21.84 15.53
N LEU A 99 1.16 -21.06 15.05
CA LEU A 99 0.65 -21.08 13.68
C LEU A 99 0.79 -19.68 13.08
N ASP A 100 1.37 -19.57 11.89
CA ASP A 100 1.72 -18.29 11.27
C ASP A 100 0.62 -17.69 10.37
N GLN A 101 -0.50 -18.39 10.18
CA GLN A 101 -1.60 -17.94 9.33
C GLN A 101 -2.97 -18.34 9.89
N THR A 102 -3.97 -17.47 9.73
CA THR A 102 -5.37 -17.78 10.09
C THR A 102 -5.99 -18.70 9.02
N GLY A 103 -6.73 -19.73 9.44
CA GLY A 103 -7.51 -20.56 8.53
C GLY A 103 -7.89 -21.93 9.09
N THR A 104 -8.39 -22.81 8.22
CA THR A 104 -8.75 -24.19 8.60
C THR A 104 -7.54 -25.11 8.49
N TYR A 105 -7.06 -25.59 9.63
CA TYR A 105 -5.99 -26.57 9.74
C TYR A 105 -6.56 -27.99 9.80
N ALA A 106 -5.82 -28.96 9.27
CA ALA A 106 -6.08 -30.37 9.54
C ALA A 106 -4.99 -30.93 10.45
N PHE A 107 -5.40 -31.62 11.52
CA PHE A 107 -4.50 -32.35 12.42
C PHE A 107 -4.74 -33.84 12.29
N GLY A 108 -3.72 -34.64 12.57
CA GLY A 108 -3.85 -36.09 12.59
C GLY A 108 -2.98 -36.76 13.63
N THR A 109 -3.38 -37.98 14.02
CA THR A 109 -2.53 -38.90 14.77
C THR A 109 -2.51 -40.25 14.07
N ALA A 110 -1.36 -40.93 14.08
CA ALA A 110 -1.27 -42.35 13.76
C ALA A 110 -0.73 -43.10 14.96
N SER A 111 -1.53 -44.01 15.51
CA SER A 111 -1.19 -44.70 16.76
C SER A 111 -1.54 -46.17 16.76
N ASP A 112 -0.77 -46.91 17.54
CA ASP A 112 -0.92 -48.31 17.98
C ASP A 112 -0.63 -48.26 19.48
N ASP A 113 -1.55 -48.34 20.43
CA ASP A 113 -3.02 -48.34 20.32
C ASP A 113 -3.64 -46.94 20.13
N GLY A 114 -4.34 -46.39 21.14
CA GLY A 114 -5.33 -45.33 20.97
C GLY A 114 -4.81 -43.93 21.28
N SER A 115 -5.19 -42.92 20.50
CA SER A 115 -4.81 -41.52 20.74
C SER A 115 -5.94 -40.51 20.53
N MET A 116 -5.80 -39.32 21.12
CA MET A 116 -6.66 -38.16 20.87
C MET A 116 -5.79 -36.92 20.72
N LEU A 117 -6.23 -35.94 19.93
CA LEU A 117 -5.58 -34.63 19.82
C LEU A 117 -6.61 -33.53 20.05
N TYR A 118 -6.28 -32.63 20.97
CA TYR A 118 -7.07 -31.46 21.33
C TYR A 118 -6.31 -30.18 20.97
N ILE A 119 -7.03 -29.17 20.48
CA ILE A 119 -6.56 -27.80 20.28
C ILE A 119 -7.50 -26.85 21.03
N ASP A 120 -6.97 -25.96 21.87
CA ASP A 120 -7.75 -25.02 22.70
C ASP A 120 -8.89 -25.71 23.48
N GLY A 121 -8.60 -26.90 24.03
CA GLY A 121 -9.56 -27.74 24.73
C GLY A 121 -10.60 -28.46 23.84
N GLN A 122 -10.65 -28.18 22.54
CA GLN A 122 -11.56 -28.83 21.59
C GLN A 122 -10.96 -30.11 21.02
N LYS A 123 -11.73 -31.20 20.98
CA LYS A 123 -11.31 -32.47 20.38
C LYS A 123 -11.25 -32.36 18.86
N VAL A 124 -10.06 -32.38 18.30
CA VAL A 124 -9.84 -32.30 16.84
C VAL A 124 -9.70 -33.70 16.23
N VAL A 125 -8.88 -34.57 16.84
CA VAL A 125 -8.67 -35.94 16.33
C VAL A 125 -9.19 -36.95 17.35
N ASN A 126 -10.01 -37.88 16.88
CA ASN A 126 -10.42 -39.06 17.63
C ASN A 126 -9.84 -40.34 17.03
N ASN A 127 -8.85 -40.90 17.71
CA ASN A 127 -8.19 -42.16 17.35
C ASN A 127 -8.08 -43.12 18.55
N GLY A 128 -9.01 -43.03 19.51
CA GLY A 128 -8.99 -43.82 20.74
C GLY A 128 -9.59 -45.21 20.56
N TYR A 129 -8.87 -46.09 19.89
CA TYR A 129 -9.26 -47.50 19.69
C TYR A 129 -8.08 -48.41 20.00
N ASP A 130 -8.37 -49.64 20.43
CA ASP A 130 -7.41 -50.75 20.53
C ASP A 130 -7.20 -51.29 19.11
N GLN A 131 -6.02 -51.06 18.55
CA GLN A 131 -5.76 -51.20 17.11
C GLN A 131 -4.26 -51.14 16.80
N GLY A 132 -3.85 -51.77 15.70
CA GLY A 132 -2.54 -51.53 15.09
C GLY A 132 -2.39 -50.10 14.55
N VAL A 133 -1.15 -49.68 14.20
CA VAL A 133 -0.83 -48.31 13.70
C VAL A 133 -1.83 -47.81 12.65
N THR A 134 -2.76 -46.95 13.07
CA THR A 134 -3.84 -46.43 12.21
C THR A 134 -3.88 -44.91 12.27
N ALA A 135 -3.88 -44.25 11.11
CA ALA A 135 -3.94 -42.79 11.00
C ALA A 135 -5.40 -42.30 10.96
N ARG A 136 -5.70 -41.26 11.73
CA ARG A 136 -6.98 -40.52 11.68
C ARG A 136 -6.72 -39.02 11.74
N TYR A 137 -7.67 -38.27 11.20
CA TYR A 137 -7.56 -36.83 11.01
C TYR A 137 -8.83 -36.11 11.44
N GLY A 138 -8.70 -34.82 11.74
CA GLY A 138 -9.80 -33.89 11.91
C GLY A 138 -9.33 -32.47 11.58
N SER A 139 -10.27 -31.53 11.55
CA SER A 139 -9.98 -30.15 11.16
C SER A 139 -10.56 -29.15 12.16
N ILE A 140 -9.91 -28.01 12.31
CA ILE A 140 -10.33 -26.91 13.16
C ILE A 140 -9.94 -25.57 12.51
N ALA A 141 -10.81 -24.57 12.63
CA ALA A 141 -10.49 -23.20 12.22
C ALA A 141 -9.74 -22.50 13.36
N LEU A 142 -8.57 -21.95 13.06
CA LEU A 142 -7.68 -21.30 14.03
C LEU A 142 -7.22 -19.94 13.50
N THR A 143 -6.95 -19.03 14.41
CA THR A 143 -6.23 -17.78 14.11
C THR A 143 -4.73 -18.05 13.96
N ALA A 144 -3.98 -17.11 13.38
CA ALA A 144 -2.54 -17.10 13.59
C ALA A 144 -2.23 -16.84 15.08
N GLY A 145 -1.09 -17.34 15.58
CA GLY A 145 -0.67 -17.21 16.97
C GLY A 145 -0.47 -18.55 17.68
N PHE A 146 -0.40 -18.50 19.01
CA PHE A 146 -0.28 -19.70 19.84
C PHE A 146 -1.64 -20.30 20.18
N HIS A 147 -1.71 -21.62 20.09
CA HIS A 147 -2.86 -22.43 20.53
C HIS A 147 -2.41 -23.48 21.54
N GLU A 148 -3.27 -23.84 22.48
CA GLU A 148 -3.01 -24.99 23.35
C GLU A 148 -3.08 -26.27 22.51
N ILE A 149 -2.12 -27.17 22.69
CA ILE A 149 -2.13 -28.50 22.07
C ILE A 149 -1.93 -29.58 23.11
N GLU A 150 -2.81 -30.58 23.08
CA GLU A 150 -2.71 -31.76 23.93
C GLU A 150 -2.89 -33.03 23.10
N ILE A 151 -1.94 -33.96 23.22
CA ILE A 151 -1.99 -35.28 22.59
C ILE A 151 -2.05 -36.34 23.69
N LEU A 152 -3.16 -37.06 23.74
CA LEU A 152 -3.39 -38.15 24.67
C LEU A 152 -3.11 -39.46 23.94
N TYR A 153 -2.49 -40.44 24.61
CA TYR A 153 -2.26 -41.76 24.04
C TYR A 153 -2.33 -42.85 25.12
N ARG A 154 -2.80 -44.03 24.75
CA ARG A 154 -2.84 -45.22 25.61
C ARG A 154 -2.34 -46.39 24.82
N GLU A 155 -1.38 -47.09 25.43
CA GLU A 155 -0.89 -48.38 24.99
C GLU A 155 -1.46 -49.47 25.90
N ASN A 156 -2.13 -50.46 25.34
CA ASN A 156 -2.60 -51.63 26.08
C ASN A 156 -1.57 -52.75 26.05
N THR A 157 -1.49 -53.45 24.93
CA THR A 157 -0.62 -54.62 24.77
C THR A 157 -0.20 -54.77 23.31
N GLY A 158 1.01 -55.25 23.07
CA GLY A 158 1.44 -55.65 21.75
C GLY A 158 2.45 -54.67 21.18
N GLY A 159 2.01 -53.75 20.33
CA GLY A 159 2.92 -52.82 19.67
C GLY A 159 2.57 -51.38 19.92
N ASN A 160 3.60 -50.56 20.19
CA ASN A 160 3.40 -49.17 20.53
C ASN A 160 3.93 -48.22 19.44
N ALA A 161 3.18 -47.18 19.11
CA ALA A 161 3.59 -46.11 18.21
C ALA A 161 2.66 -44.89 18.32
N LEU A 162 3.22 -43.69 18.17
CA LEU A 162 2.49 -42.43 18.06
C LEU A 162 3.19 -41.45 17.12
N ARG A 163 2.44 -40.94 16.14
CA ARG A 163 2.87 -39.89 15.22
C ARG A 163 1.81 -38.82 15.13
N ALA A 164 2.21 -37.55 15.09
CA ALA A 164 1.29 -36.43 14.90
C ALA A 164 1.51 -35.76 13.53
N PHE A 165 0.45 -35.19 12.97
CA PHE A 165 0.43 -34.60 11.64
C PHE A 165 -0.27 -33.24 11.64
N ILE A 166 0.13 -32.36 10.72
CA ILE A 166 -0.50 -31.07 10.46
C ILE A 166 -0.58 -30.81 8.94
N ALA A 167 -1.69 -30.23 8.49
CA ALA A 167 -1.82 -29.59 7.18
C ALA A 167 -2.24 -28.14 7.38
N TYR A 168 -1.50 -27.22 6.79
CA TYR A 168 -1.85 -25.79 6.74
C TYR A 168 -3.09 -25.57 5.86
N PRO A 169 -3.82 -24.46 6.04
CA PRO A 169 -4.91 -24.05 5.15
C PRO A 169 -4.58 -24.23 3.65
N GLY A 170 -5.38 -25.06 2.96
CA GLY A 170 -5.19 -25.37 1.53
C GLY A 170 -3.98 -26.25 1.18
N GLY A 171 -3.17 -26.64 2.16
CA GLY A 171 -1.93 -27.40 1.98
C GLY A 171 -2.08 -28.91 2.13
N THR A 172 -0.96 -29.62 1.96
CA THR A 172 -0.87 -31.08 2.15
C THR A 172 -0.50 -31.44 3.58
N THR A 173 -0.93 -32.63 4.04
CA THR A 173 -0.59 -33.17 5.35
C THR A 173 0.89 -33.55 5.46
N ASN A 174 1.57 -33.03 6.49
CA ASN A 174 2.95 -33.33 6.85
C ASN A 174 3.02 -33.85 8.31
N LEU A 175 4.16 -34.44 8.69
CA LEU A 175 4.43 -34.72 10.11
C LEU A 175 4.48 -33.40 10.89
N LEU A 176 3.99 -33.42 12.13
CA LEU A 176 3.98 -32.25 13.00
C LEU A 176 5.42 -31.88 13.41
N PRO A 177 5.96 -30.74 12.96
CA PRO A 177 7.34 -30.39 13.24
C PRO A 177 7.51 -29.96 14.69
N GLN A 178 8.60 -30.38 15.36
CA GLN A 178 8.88 -29.94 16.73
C GLN A 178 9.12 -28.42 16.81
N ALA A 179 9.59 -27.81 15.72
CA ALA A 179 9.94 -26.39 15.64
C ALA A 179 8.78 -25.42 15.91
N ILE A 180 7.53 -25.90 15.85
CA ILE A 180 6.33 -25.11 16.13
C ILE A 180 5.66 -25.50 17.46
N LEU A 181 6.27 -26.38 18.27
CA LEU A 181 5.75 -26.86 19.54
C LEU A 181 6.57 -26.32 20.70
N PHE A 182 5.92 -26.02 21.83
CA PHE A 182 6.56 -25.37 22.97
C PHE A 182 6.05 -25.90 24.32
N SER A 183 6.95 -26.02 25.29
CA SER A 183 6.65 -26.41 26.69
C SER A 183 7.11 -25.33 27.68
N GLY A 184 6.14 -24.63 28.31
CA GLY A 184 6.32 -23.57 29.32
C GLY A 184 6.50 -22.14 28.74
N ALA A 185 6.35 -21.02 29.45
CA ALA A 185 5.66 -20.66 30.68
C ALA A 185 5.05 -19.25 30.46
N ALA A 186 3.78 -19.05 30.80
CA ALA A 186 3.17 -17.72 30.77
C ALA A 186 3.68 -16.88 31.96
N LEU A 187 4.33 -15.75 31.68
CA LEU A 187 4.63 -14.75 32.69
C LEU A 187 3.38 -13.95 32.97
N ARG A 188 2.88 -13.98 34.21
CA ARG A 188 1.73 -13.16 34.64
C ARG A 188 1.99 -11.65 34.73
N GLY A 189 3.10 -11.19 34.16
CA GLY A 189 3.66 -9.86 34.32
C GLY A 189 5.18 -9.88 34.18
N LEU A 190 5.72 -8.97 33.38
CA LEU A 190 7.16 -8.76 33.22
C LEU A 190 7.51 -7.33 33.59
N ALA A 191 8.43 -7.16 34.54
CA ALA A 191 9.03 -5.87 34.88
C ALA A 191 10.54 -6.02 35.03
N GLY A 192 11.28 -4.92 34.88
CA GLY A 192 12.73 -4.96 34.99
C GLY A 192 13.38 -3.60 35.00
N GLU A 193 14.45 -3.46 35.77
CA GLU A 193 15.29 -2.25 35.80
C GLU A 193 16.25 -2.22 34.60
N ALA A 194 16.75 -1.03 34.27
CA ALA A 194 17.78 -0.86 33.26
C ALA A 194 19.02 -1.72 33.58
N GLY A 195 19.57 -2.37 32.56
CA GLY A 195 20.71 -3.30 32.70
C GLY A 195 20.33 -4.69 33.20
N SER A 196 19.04 -5.00 33.36
CA SER A 196 18.55 -6.38 33.41
C SER A 196 18.33 -6.95 31.99
N ALA A 197 18.22 -8.27 31.85
CA ALA A 197 17.98 -8.90 30.55
C ALA A 197 17.00 -10.09 30.63
N LEU A 198 16.15 -10.22 29.62
CA LEU A 198 15.41 -11.45 29.35
C LEU A 198 15.99 -12.08 28.08
N ASN A 199 16.71 -13.19 28.26
CA ASN A 199 17.43 -13.88 27.22
C ASN A 199 16.55 -14.99 26.63
N LEU A 200 16.13 -14.81 25.38
CA LEU A 200 15.44 -15.81 24.58
C LEU A 200 16.47 -16.53 23.72
N GLY A 201 16.73 -17.80 24.05
CA GLY A 201 17.54 -18.67 23.21
C GLY A 201 16.99 -18.80 21.79
N ALA A 202 17.78 -19.35 20.87
CA ALA A 202 17.31 -19.61 19.50
C ALA A 202 16.05 -20.50 19.53
N GLY A 203 14.96 -20.05 18.90
CA GLY A 203 13.68 -20.77 18.91
C GLY A 203 12.88 -20.67 20.22
N ALA A 204 13.32 -19.86 21.19
CA ALA A 204 12.58 -19.68 22.43
C ALA A 204 11.39 -18.74 22.23
N ALA A 205 10.26 -19.10 22.83
CA ALA A 205 9.06 -18.27 22.91
C ALA A 205 8.68 -18.02 24.37
N VAL A 206 8.09 -16.85 24.64
CA VAL A 206 7.49 -16.51 25.94
C VAL A 206 6.13 -15.84 25.75
N VAL A 207 5.15 -16.22 26.56
CA VAL A 207 3.88 -15.51 26.69
C VAL A 207 3.96 -14.61 27.92
N ILE A 208 3.63 -13.34 27.77
CA ILE A 208 3.52 -12.35 28.84
C ILE A 208 2.03 -12.01 28.97
N ASP A 209 1.30 -12.84 29.72
CA ASP A 209 -0.14 -12.71 30.00
C ASP A 209 -0.34 -11.87 31.27
N GLN A 210 -0.35 -10.55 31.13
CA GLN A 210 -0.32 -9.65 32.28
C GLN A 210 -1.62 -8.88 32.47
N GLU A 211 -2.12 -8.92 33.71
CA GLU A 211 -3.34 -8.22 34.14
C GLU A 211 -3.11 -6.74 34.47
N ALA A 212 -1.87 -6.37 34.80
CA ALA A 212 -1.50 -5.04 35.23
C ALA A 212 -0.44 -4.43 34.31
N ASP A 213 -0.38 -3.10 34.30
CA ASP A 213 0.65 -2.36 33.59
C ASP A 213 2.02 -2.57 34.25
N THR A 214 3.04 -2.79 33.43
CA THR A 214 4.41 -2.99 33.86
C THR A 214 5.40 -2.22 32.98
N LEU A 215 6.55 -1.90 33.57
CA LEU A 215 7.69 -1.30 32.89
C LEU A 215 8.84 -2.31 32.84
N PHE A 216 9.33 -2.60 31.63
CA PHE A 216 10.54 -3.36 31.39
C PHE A 216 11.60 -2.46 30.75
N ALA A 217 12.50 -1.96 31.61
CA ALA A 217 13.68 -1.20 31.20
C ALA A 217 14.90 -2.09 30.92
N GLY A 218 14.77 -3.41 31.12
CA GLY A 218 15.78 -4.39 30.72
C GLY A 218 15.76 -4.64 29.21
N SER A 219 16.80 -5.31 28.71
CA SER A 219 16.89 -5.68 27.30
C SER A 219 16.25 -7.05 27.04
N PHE A 220 15.56 -7.17 25.92
CA PHE A 220 15.37 -8.47 25.28
C PHE A 220 16.64 -8.85 24.51
N VAL A 221 16.98 -10.13 24.55
CA VAL A 221 18.11 -10.69 23.80
C VAL A 221 17.59 -11.93 23.08
N GLY A 222 17.75 -12.01 21.76
CA GLY A 222 17.25 -13.16 20.99
C GLY A 222 17.42 -12.99 19.48
N SER A 223 17.57 -14.11 18.78
CA SER A 223 17.68 -14.14 17.31
C SER A 223 16.31 -14.01 16.62
N ALA A 224 16.30 -13.94 15.28
CA ALA A 224 15.08 -13.90 14.47
C ALA A 224 14.08 -15.05 14.72
N SER A 225 14.53 -16.18 15.27
CA SER A 225 13.69 -17.30 15.67
C SER A 225 13.12 -17.22 17.09
N ALA A 226 13.49 -16.20 17.87
CA ALA A 226 12.91 -15.95 19.18
C ALA A 226 11.55 -15.24 19.05
N PHE A 227 10.66 -15.42 20.03
CA PHE A 227 9.31 -14.88 19.94
C PHE A 227 8.76 -14.41 21.30
N ILE A 228 8.07 -13.27 21.31
CA ILE A 228 7.41 -12.72 22.50
C ILE A 228 5.92 -12.51 22.17
N GLN A 229 5.02 -13.18 22.90
CA GLN A 229 3.60 -12.88 22.86
C GLN A 229 3.24 -11.98 24.05
N LYS A 230 2.66 -10.81 23.78
CA LYS A 230 1.98 -9.97 24.75
C LYS A 230 0.50 -10.32 24.78
N ASP A 231 0.01 -10.68 25.96
CA ASP A 231 -1.38 -11.03 26.22
C ASP A 231 -1.85 -10.47 27.58
N GLY A 232 -3.13 -10.63 27.90
CA GLY A 232 -3.76 -10.05 29.08
C GLY A 232 -4.00 -8.53 28.94
N PRO A 233 -4.88 -7.95 29.75
CA PRO A 233 -5.37 -6.58 29.54
C PRO A 233 -4.35 -5.47 29.85
N GLY A 234 -3.27 -5.77 30.58
CA GLY A 234 -2.29 -4.77 31.00
C GLY A 234 -1.35 -4.29 29.89
N THR A 235 -0.63 -3.20 30.16
CA THR A 235 0.36 -2.58 29.27
C THR A 235 1.78 -3.03 29.61
N LEU A 236 2.52 -3.59 28.65
CA LEU A 236 3.96 -3.83 28.79
C LEU A 236 4.71 -2.67 28.14
N THR A 237 5.36 -1.84 28.96
CA THR A 237 6.13 -0.69 28.49
C THR A 237 7.60 -1.04 28.34
N LEU A 238 8.17 -0.82 27.16
CA LEU A 238 9.57 -1.07 26.83
C LEU A 238 10.34 0.24 26.76
N THR A 239 11.38 0.41 27.58
CA THR A 239 12.24 1.60 27.55
C THR A 239 13.68 1.29 27.16
N ASP A 240 14.07 0.02 27.02
CA ASP A 240 15.38 -0.33 26.44
C ASP A 240 15.37 -0.20 24.91
N GLY A 241 16.56 -0.07 24.29
CA GLY A 241 16.70 -0.05 22.84
C GLY A 241 16.59 -1.42 22.18
N ASN A 242 16.60 -2.52 22.95
CA ASN A 242 16.44 -3.90 22.48
C ASN A 242 17.33 -4.27 21.28
N ALA A 243 18.51 -3.65 21.16
CA ALA A 243 19.39 -3.80 19.99
C ALA A 243 19.93 -5.23 19.79
N ALA A 244 19.86 -6.07 20.84
CA ALA A 244 20.26 -7.48 20.80
C ALA A 244 19.08 -8.44 20.54
N TYR A 245 17.89 -7.90 20.26
CA TYR A 245 16.71 -8.66 19.90
C TYR A 245 16.35 -8.42 18.43
N SER A 246 16.18 -9.51 17.69
CA SER A 246 15.70 -9.50 16.30
C SER A 246 14.53 -10.46 16.08
N GLY A 247 13.96 -11.00 17.15
CA GLY A 247 12.80 -11.90 17.12
C GLY A 247 11.49 -11.17 16.84
N GLY A 248 10.40 -11.95 16.75
CA GLY A 248 9.06 -11.44 16.48
C GLY A 248 8.20 -11.20 17.73
N TYR A 249 7.23 -10.30 17.61
CA TYR A 249 6.19 -10.06 18.61
C TYR A 249 4.81 -10.48 18.09
N ALA A 250 3.96 -11.02 18.97
CA ALA A 250 2.51 -10.97 18.81
C ALA A 250 1.89 -10.15 19.93
N VAL A 251 0.99 -9.23 19.60
CA VAL A 251 0.19 -8.48 20.56
C VAL A 251 -1.24 -8.97 20.44
N VAL A 252 -1.59 -9.95 21.27
CA VAL A 252 -2.89 -10.63 21.26
C VAL A 252 -3.90 -9.86 22.11
N GLY A 253 -3.45 -9.36 23.26
CA GLY A 253 -4.27 -8.68 24.26
C GLY A 253 -3.53 -7.53 24.95
N GLY A 254 -4.28 -6.48 25.31
CA GLY A 254 -3.75 -5.31 26.01
C GLY A 254 -2.79 -4.50 25.14
N THR A 255 -1.80 -3.86 25.75
CA THR A 255 -0.88 -2.95 25.03
C THR A 255 0.58 -3.38 25.13
N LEU A 256 1.29 -3.40 24.01
CA LEU A 256 2.76 -3.33 23.96
C LEU A 256 3.14 -1.88 23.66
N ARG A 257 3.75 -1.18 24.62
CA ARG A 257 4.11 0.24 24.50
C ARG A 257 5.63 0.39 24.33
N VAL A 258 6.04 1.11 23.30
CA VAL A 258 7.43 1.48 23.02
C VAL A 258 7.67 2.90 23.52
N GLY A 259 8.45 3.02 24.59
CA GLY A 259 8.74 4.27 25.26
C GLY A 259 7.71 4.69 26.31
N ASP A 260 8.10 5.64 27.15
CA ASP A 260 7.34 6.25 28.25
C ASP A 260 7.32 7.80 28.17
N GLY A 261 7.45 8.33 26.96
CA GLY A 261 7.51 9.76 26.64
C GLY A 261 8.93 10.31 26.58
N GLY A 262 9.93 9.52 26.99
CA GLY A 262 11.36 9.82 26.88
C GLY A 262 11.97 9.54 25.49
N LEU A 263 13.30 9.60 25.40
CA LEU A 263 14.08 9.31 24.18
C LEU A 263 14.47 7.83 24.04
N SER A 264 13.87 6.93 24.82
CA SER A 264 14.27 5.51 24.95
C SER A 264 13.09 4.57 24.72
N GLY A 265 13.36 3.30 24.40
CA GLY A 265 12.36 2.31 23.97
C GLY A 265 12.43 1.99 22.48
N ALA A 266 12.57 0.71 22.12
CA ALA A 266 12.45 0.19 20.75
C ALA A 266 12.00 -1.28 20.76
N LEU A 267 11.53 -1.79 19.63
CA LEU A 267 11.15 -3.20 19.47
C LEU A 267 12.38 -4.11 19.29
N GLY A 268 13.46 -3.59 18.70
CA GLY A 268 14.62 -4.36 18.24
C GLY A 268 14.73 -4.31 16.71
N THR A 269 15.92 -4.61 16.18
CA THR A 269 16.20 -4.46 14.74
C THR A 269 15.53 -5.57 13.93
N GLY A 270 14.72 -5.19 12.94
CA GLY A 270 14.00 -6.11 12.05
C GLY A 270 12.89 -6.91 12.74
N ALA A 271 12.48 -6.52 13.95
CA ALA A 271 11.47 -7.23 14.73
C ALA A 271 10.09 -7.11 14.06
N ALA A 272 9.56 -8.23 13.57
CA ALA A 272 8.20 -8.28 13.04
C ALA A 272 7.17 -8.23 14.18
N VAL A 273 6.02 -7.59 13.95
CA VAL A 273 4.95 -7.47 14.95
C VAL A 273 3.60 -7.83 14.34
N ALA A 274 2.98 -8.89 14.84
CA ALA A 274 1.57 -9.18 14.59
C ALA A 274 0.71 -8.53 15.67
N VAL A 275 -0.25 -7.68 15.30
CA VAL A 275 -1.18 -7.01 16.23
C VAL A 275 -2.59 -7.53 15.97
N ASP A 276 -3.09 -8.39 16.84
CA ASP A 276 -4.42 -8.99 16.70
C ASP A 276 -5.52 -8.03 17.16
N ALA A 277 -6.77 -8.33 16.82
CA ALA A 277 -7.93 -7.50 17.13
C ALA A 277 -8.07 -7.09 18.62
N GLY A 278 -7.53 -7.88 19.55
CA GLY A 278 -7.53 -7.58 20.99
C GLY A 278 -6.31 -6.80 21.49
N GLY A 279 -5.32 -6.58 20.63
CA GLY A 279 -4.02 -6.00 20.95
C GLY A 279 -3.85 -4.56 20.47
N THR A 280 -2.96 -3.84 21.15
CA THR A 280 -2.52 -2.50 20.79
C THR A 280 -1.00 -2.39 20.78
N LEU A 281 -0.42 -1.94 19.67
CA LEU A 281 0.98 -1.49 19.60
C LEU A 281 1.02 0.03 19.77
N ALA A 282 1.57 0.51 20.87
CA ALA A 282 1.65 1.94 21.17
C ALA A 282 3.07 2.46 21.08
N PHE A 283 3.26 3.65 20.52
CA PHE A 283 4.52 4.40 20.51
C PHE A 283 4.34 5.68 21.33
N ASP A 284 5.04 5.75 22.46
CA ASP A 284 5.12 6.94 23.29
C ASP A 284 6.58 7.30 23.50
N ARG A 285 7.17 7.90 22.47
CA ARG A 285 8.57 8.25 22.45
C ARG A 285 8.78 9.64 21.89
N ALA A 286 9.71 10.37 22.48
CA ALA A 286 10.31 11.56 21.90
C ALA A 286 11.44 11.16 20.92
N GLY A 287 11.63 11.93 19.86
CA GLY A 287 12.60 11.62 18.80
C GLY A 287 12.12 10.51 17.86
N VAL A 288 13.02 9.96 17.04
CA VAL A 288 12.66 9.00 15.98
C VAL A 288 12.69 7.56 16.50
N VAL A 289 11.67 6.78 16.13
CA VAL A 289 11.58 5.32 16.25
C VAL A 289 11.49 4.74 14.84
N THR A 290 12.52 4.02 14.41
CA THR A 290 12.47 3.28 13.14
C THR A 290 11.72 1.97 13.33
N VAL A 291 10.75 1.70 12.46
CA VAL A 291 10.08 0.40 12.35
C VAL A 291 10.49 -0.22 11.02
N ASP A 292 11.41 -1.18 11.10
CA ASP A 292 12.04 -1.85 9.96
C ASP A 292 11.60 -3.31 9.79
N GLY A 293 10.91 -3.88 10.77
CA GLY A 293 10.21 -5.16 10.66
C GLY A 293 8.80 -5.02 10.08
N MET A 294 8.28 -6.12 9.52
CA MET A 294 6.90 -6.19 9.01
C MET A 294 5.88 -6.05 10.16
N ILE A 295 4.85 -5.25 9.94
CA ILE A 295 3.65 -5.21 10.79
C ILE A 295 2.51 -5.98 10.10
N SER A 296 1.74 -6.76 10.87
CA SER A 296 0.58 -7.50 10.37
C SER A 296 -0.54 -7.53 11.41
N GLY A 297 -1.69 -8.11 11.04
CA GLY A 297 -2.87 -8.23 11.92
C GLY A 297 -3.88 -7.10 11.73
N ASN A 298 -4.88 -7.05 12.59
CA ASN A 298 -6.05 -6.17 12.47
C ASN A 298 -6.42 -5.45 13.78
N GLY A 299 -5.48 -5.35 14.71
CA GLY A 299 -5.63 -4.62 15.97
C GLY A 299 -5.47 -3.11 15.83
N LEU A 300 -4.93 -2.50 16.88
CA LEU A 300 -4.76 -1.04 16.98
C LEU A 300 -3.28 -0.65 17.03
N ILE A 301 -2.91 0.39 16.29
CA ILE A 301 -1.62 1.09 16.45
C ILE A 301 -1.90 2.50 16.95
N VAL A 302 -1.16 2.95 17.97
CA VAL A 302 -1.33 4.28 18.58
C VAL A 302 0.01 5.00 18.65
N LEU A 303 0.05 6.26 18.21
CA LEU A 303 1.18 7.16 18.36
C LEU A 303 0.77 8.29 19.32
N ASP A 304 1.23 8.20 20.57
CA ASP A 304 0.94 9.18 21.63
C ASP A 304 2.13 10.09 21.96
N GLY A 305 3.33 9.65 21.58
CA GLY A 305 4.57 10.38 21.81
C GLY A 305 4.73 11.59 20.88
N PRO A 306 5.50 12.63 21.29
CA PRO A 306 5.74 13.81 20.46
C PRO A 306 6.78 13.58 19.34
N GLY A 307 7.36 12.38 19.27
CA GLY A 307 8.40 12.02 18.31
C GLY A 307 7.86 11.58 16.95
N GLU A 308 8.73 10.89 16.21
CA GLU A 308 8.45 10.36 14.89
C GLU A 308 8.48 8.83 14.92
N VAL A 309 7.48 8.19 14.31
CA VAL A 309 7.54 6.77 13.95
C VAL A 309 7.84 6.69 12.46
N TYR A 310 9.04 6.23 12.13
CA TYR A 310 9.55 6.15 10.77
C TYR A 310 9.46 4.72 10.25
N VAL A 311 8.46 4.43 9.42
CA VAL A 311 8.19 3.12 8.84
C VAL A 311 9.02 2.94 7.58
N THR A 312 9.88 1.92 7.57
CA THR A 312 10.73 1.58 6.42
C THR A 312 10.39 0.23 5.79
N SER A 313 9.54 -0.57 6.44
CA SER A 313 9.15 -1.89 5.97
C SER A 313 7.92 -1.84 5.04
N ALA A 314 7.78 -2.88 4.22
CA ALA A 314 6.50 -3.21 3.60
C ALA A 314 5.71 -4.09 4.57
N SER A 315 4.56 -3.59 5.01
CA SER A 315 3.68 -4.26 5.97
C SER A 315 2.35 -4.64 5.32
N VAL A 316 1.59 -5.50 6.01
CA VAL A 316 0.27 -6.02 5.60
C VAL A 316 -0.76 -5.91 6.74
N PHE A 317 -0.66 -4.82 7.49
CA PHE A 317 -1.59 -4.49 8.56
C PHE A 317 -2.95 -4.11 7.97
N ALA A 318 -4.03 -4.55 8.62
CA ALA A 318 -5.41 -4.31 8.18
C ALA A 318 -6.27 -3.75 9.33
N GLY A 319 -5.62 -3.14 10.33
CA GLY A 319 -6.27 -2.52 11.47
C GLY A 319 -6.34 -0.99 11.37
N THR A 320 -6.51 -0.33 12.52
CA THR A 320 -6.57 1.14 12.62
C THR A 320 -5.28 1.70 13.17
N VAL A 321 -4.86 2.87 12.67
CA VAL A 321 -3.75 3.66 13.21
C VAL A 321 -4.29 4.99 13.73
N LEU A 322 -3.98 5.31 14.99
CA LEU A 322 -4.29 6.59 15.61
C LEU A 322 -2.99 7.39 15.77
N VAL A 323 -2.91 8.53 15.09
CA VAL A 323 -1.79 9.48 15.22
C VAL A 323 -2.24 10.64 16.09
N ASN A 324 -2.21 10.42 17.41
CA ASN A 324 -2.68 11.38 18.41
C ASN A 324 -1.68 12.54 18.59
N ASN A 325 -0.38 12.23 18.47
CA ASN A 325 0.71 13.19 18.66
C ASN A 325 1.90 12.84 17.75
N GLY A 326 2.83 13.79 17.60
CA GLY A 326 4.07 13.56 16.85
C GLY A 326 3.84 13.42 15.34
N ARG A 327 4.56 12.49 14.72
CA ARG A 327 4.54 12.24 13.27
C ARG A 327 4.63 10.76 12.93
N LEU A 328 3.77 10.29 12.02
CA LEU A 328 3.94 9.00 11.33
C LEU A 328 4.56 9.26 9.96
N THR A 329 5.74 8.72 9.68
CA THR A 329 6.44 8.93 8.42
C THR A 329 6.64 7.63 7.66
N PHE A 330 6.33 7.64 6.37
CA PHE A 330 6.57 6.52 5.45
C PHE A 330 7.79 6.78 4.57
N ALA A 331 8.85 6.00 4.76
CA ALA A 331 10.02 6.01 3.88
C ALA A 331 9.65 5.62 2.44
N PRO A 332 10.49 5.94 1.43
CA PRO A 332 10.29 5.50 0.04
C PRO A 332 10.09 3.98 -0.07
N GLY A 333 8.94 3.55 -0.58
CA GLY A 333 8.58 2.13 -0.75
C GLY A 333 7.96 1.43 0.48
N ALA A 334 7.91 2.08 1.64
CA ALA A 334 7.27 1.53 2.83
C ALA A 334 5.74 1.48 2.71
N THR A 335 5.08 0.49 3.31
CA THR A 335 3.61 0.35 3.31
C THR A 335 3.13 -0.08 4.68
N LEU A 336 1.91 0.27 5.08
CA LEU A 336 1.24 -0.36 6.22
C LEU A 336 0.32 -1.48 5.75
N GLY A 337 -0.59 -1.18 4.84
CA GLY A 337 -1.53 -2.13 4.22
C GLY A 337 -2.68 -1.39 3.54
N ASP A 338 -3.34 -2.05 2.59
CA ASP A 338 -4.34 -1.46 1.70
C ASP A 338 -5.72 -1.25 2.35
N ALA A 339 -5.98 -1.83 3.52
CA ALA A 339 -7.22 -1.68 4.29
C ALA A 339 -7.05 -0.84 5.57
N VAL A 340 -5.95 -0.09 5.70
CA VAL A 340 -5.63 0.65 6.94
C VAL A 340 -6.37 1.97 6.97
N ILE A 341 -7.07 2.23 8.07
CA ILE A 341 -7.63 3.54 8.40
C ILE A 341 -6.62 4.29 9.26
N VAL A 342 -6.19 5.47 8.79
CA VAL A 342 -5.31 6.37 9.55
C VAL A 342 -6.14 7.56 10.03
N THR A 343 -6.36 7.65 11.35
CA THR A 343 -6.94 8.83 11.98
C THR A 343 -5.84 9.72 12.53
N ASN A 344 -5.64 10.90 11.96
CA ASN A 344 -4.60 11.83 12.39
C ASN A 344 -5.18 13.06 13.11
N THR A 345 -4.66 13.35 14.30
CA THR A 345 -4.79 14.68 14.95
C THR A 345 -3.46 15.43 14.95
N ALA A 346 -2.37 14.76 14.58
CA ALA A 346 -1.03 15.32 14.39
C ALA A 346 -0.56 15.15 12.93
N ALA A 347 0.71 14.84 12.65
CA ALA A 347 1.22 14.79 11.28
C ALA A 347 1.33 13.35 10.72
N VAL A 348 0.94 13.18 9.46
CA VAL A 348 1.32 12.02 8.64
C VAL A 348 2.22 12.52 7.52
N GLU A 349 3.38 11.91 7.32
CA GLU A 349 4.32 12.25 6.26
C GLU A 349 4.54 11.08 5.29
N VAL A 350 4.55 11.38 3.99
CA VAL A 350 4.92 10.43 2.94
C VAL A 350 6.13 10.95 2.17
N GLU A 351 7.26 10.25 2.31
CA GLU A 351 8.47 10.53 1.52
C GLU A 351 8.37 9.89 0.13
N THR A 352 8.64 10.67 -0.92
CA THR A 352 8.49 10.23 -2.32
C THR A 352 9.81 10.26 -3.10
N SER A 353 10.09 9.23 -3.90
CA SER A 353 11.21 9.19 -4.87
C SER A 353 10.77 8.77 -6.28
N GLY A 354 9.49 8.46 -6.45
CA GLY A 354 8.79 8.09 -7.68
C GLY A 354 7.27 8.26 -7.46
N THR A 355 6.45 7.62 -8.28
CA THR A 355 4.98 7.67 -8.12
C THR A 355 4.53 6.69 -7.03
N ARG A 356 3.76 7.18 -6.04
CA ARG A 356 3.13 6.38 -4.98
C ARG A 356 1.63 6.63 -4.98
N TYR A 357 0.84 5.59 -4.89
CA TYR A 357 -0.62 5.69 -4.75
C TYR A 357 -0.99 5.54 -3.28
N GLN A 358 -1.89 6.39 -2.79
CA GLN A 358 -2.40 6.32 -1.42
C GLN A 358 -2.89 4.92 -1.09
N SER A 359 -3.70 4.31 -1.96
CA SER A 359 -4.26 2.97 -1.75
C SER A 359 -3.21 1.86 -1.58
N GLY A 360 -1.95 2.09 -1.95
CA GLY A 360 -0.84 1.17 -1.67
C GLY A 360 -0.16 1.41 -0.32
N LEU A 361 -0.53 2.47 0.41
CA LEU A 361 0.01 2.86 1.70
C LEU A 361 -1.01 2.62 2.83
N MET A 362 -2.23 3.10 2.60
CA MET A 362 -3.38 3.13 3.50
C MET A 362 -4.69 3.37 2.71
N ASP A 363 -5.84 3.03 3.27
CA ASP A 363 -7.14 3.25 2.64
C ASP A 363 -7.63 4.68 2.92
N ASP A 364 -8.23 4.89 4.09
CA ASP A 364 -8.82 6.17 4.50
C ASP A 364 -7.82 6.99 5.32
N LEU A 365 -7.64 8.27 4.93
CA LEU A 365 -7.01 9.29 5.76
C LEU A 365 -8.07 10.25 6.30
N VAL A 366 -8.24 10.25 7.62
CA VAL A 366 -9.31 10.99 8.33
C VAL A 366 -8.76 11.73 9.55
N GLY A 367 -9.45 12.76 10.03
CA GLY A 367 -9.06 13.52 11.23
C GLY A 367 -8.64 14.96 10.92
N ASP A 368 -8.09 15.68 11.91
CA ASP A 368 -7.80 17.12 11.80
C ASP A 368 -6.30 17.41 11.57
N GLY A 369 -5.49 16.37 11.48
CA GLY A 369 -4.04 16.46 11.39
C GLY A 369 -3.51 16.85 10.00
N GLU A 370 -2.25 17.27 9.95
CA GLU A 370 -1.56 17.65 8.72
C GLU A 370 -1.11 16.40 7.92
N LEU A 371 -1.24 16.47 6.59
CA LEU A 371 -0.58 15.57 5.65
C LEU A 371 0.64 16.29 5.07
N VAL A 372 1.83 15.73 5.27
CA VAL A 372 3.08 16.25 4.69
C VAL A 372 3.54 15.32 3.58
N VAL A 373 3.94 15.90 2.45
CA VAL A 373 4.48 15.15 1.31
C VAL A 373 5.84 15.74 0.97
N SER A 374 6.87 14.91 1.06
CA SER A 374 8.27 15.30 0.90
C SER A 374 8.98 14.43 -0.13
N GLY A 375 10.23 14.76 -0.41
CA GLY A 375 11.05 14.07 -1.41
C GLY A 375 10.91 14.66 -2.81
N THR A 376 11.18 13.85 -3.83
CA THR A 376 11.28 14.28 -5.25
C THR A 376 10.28 13.59 -6.17
N GLY A 377 9.42 12.73 -5.61
CA GLY A 377 8.44 11.95 -6.35
C GLY A 377 7.04 12.56 -6.33
N THR A 378 6.06 11.71 -6.60
CA THR A 378 4.64 12.07 -6.64
C THR A 378 3.84 11.19 -5.70
N LEU A 379 3.09 11.80 -4.78
CA LEU A 379 2.00 11.12 -4.08
C LEU A 379 0.69 11.35 -4.84
N VAL A 380 0.02 10.26 -5.19
CA VAL A 380 -1.29 10.27 -5.83
C VAL A 380 -2.32 9.99 -4.76
N LEU A 381 -3.12 10.99 -4.43
CA LEU A 381 -4.28 10.81 -3.55
C LEU A 381 -5.44 10.33 -4.43
N ASN A 382 -5.58 9.01 -4.52
CA ASN A 382 -6.55 8.32 -5.38
C ASN A 382 -7.80 7.84 -4.63
N ASN A 383 -7.88 8.11 -3.32
CA ASN A 383 -9.07 7.87 -2.50
C ASN A 383 -9.77 9.19 -2.17
N ALA A 384 -11.05 9.11 -1.82
CA ALA A 384 -11.74 10.24 -1.19
C ALA A 384 -11.31 10.31 0.28
N ASN A 385 -10.83 11.47 0.70
CA ASN A 385 -10.32 11.69 2.04
C ASN A 385 -11.25 12.61 2.82
N THR A 386 -11.29 12.45 4.14
CA THR A 386 -12.09 13.33 5.02
C THR A 386 -11.26 14.03 6.08
N TYR A 387 -9.93 14.00 5.98
CA TYR A 387 -9.10 14.81 6.86
C TYR A 387 -9.35 16.31 6.63
N ALA A 388 -9.20 17.12 7.67
CA ALA A 388 -9.46 18.56 7.66
C ALA A 388 -8.19 19.41 7.81
N GLY A 389 -7.05 18.80 8.17
CA GLY A 389 -5.78 19.50 8.27
C GLY A 389 -5.16 19.84 6.92
N THR A 390 -4.12 20.67 6.94
CA THR A 390 -3.42 21.13 5.73
C THR A 390 -2.72 19.97 5.01
N THR A 391 -2.75 19.97 3.69
CA THR A 391 -1.81 19.20 2.85
C THR A 391 -0.59 20.06 2.55
N ARG A 392 0.54 19.78 3.19
CA ARG A 392 1.82 20.46 2.94
C ARG A 392 2.63 19.68 1.91
N VAL A 393 2.97 20.33 0.81
CA VAL A 393 3.81 19.78 -0.26
C VAL A 393 5.16 20.48 -0.23
N GLU A 394 6.18 19.77 0.22
CA GLU A 394 7.52 20.31 0.38
C GLU A 394 8.28 20.38 -0.95
N SER A 395 9.40 21.11 -0.92
CA SER A 395 10.29 21.33 -2.06
C SER A 395 10.63 20.05 -2.81
N GLY A 396 10.27 20.00 -4.10
CA GLY A 396 10.54 18.89 -5.00
C GLY A 396 9.45 17.82 -5.04
N ALA A 397 8.56 17.78 -4.05
CA ALA A 397 7.47 16.82 -4.02
C ALA A 397 6.29 17.29 -4.89
N THR A 398 5.52 16.31 -5.37
CA THR A 398 4.26 16.56 -6.08
C THR A 398 3.12 15.81 -5.41
N VAL A 399 2.00 16.48 -5.17
CA VAL A 399 0.71 15.84 -4.86
C VAL A 399 -0.13 15.87 -6.12
N ARG A 400 -0.60 14.71 -6.57
CA ARG A 400 -1.50 14.57 -7.71
C ARG A 400 -2.90 14.19 -7.25
N VAL A 401 -3.90 14.92 -7.73
CA VAL A 401 -5.31 14.73 -7.40
C VAL A 401 -6.18 14.81 -8.65
N ALA A 402 -7.25 14.00 -8.64
CA ALA A 402 -8.30 14.02 -9.66
C ALA A 402 -9.59 14.70 -9.17
N SER A 403 -9.75 14.90 -7.87
CA SER A 403 -10.95 15.54 -7.34
C SER A 403 -10.63 16.30 -6.06
N PRO A 404 -11.44 17.30 -5.69
CA PRO A 404 -11.30 18.00 -4.41
C PRO A 404 -11.47 17.06 -3.21
N ALA A 405 -12.27 16.00 -3.33
CA ALA A 405 -12.46 15.01 -2.27
C ALA A 405 -11.14 14.30 -1.90
N ALA A 406 -10.16 14.23 -2.80
CA ALA A 406 -8.86 13.66 -2.48
C ALA A 406 -8.02 14.54 -1.53
N LEU A 407 -8.29 15.85 -1.46
CA LEU A 407 -7.63 16.81 -0.58
C LEU A 407 -8.33 16.96 0.78
N GLY A 408 -9.20 16.02 1.14
CA GLY A 408 -9.88 16.04 2.43
C GLY A 408 -11.20 16.83 2.46
N GLY A 409 -11.83 16.87 3.63
CA GLY A 409 -13.13 17.49 3.89
C GLY A 409 -13.10 19.01 4.10
N GLY A 410 -12.07 19.69 3.62
CA GLY A 410 -11.89 21.14 3.77
C GLY A 410 -10.48 21.61 4.16
N GLY A 411 -9.46 20.74 4.11
CA GLY A 411 -8.08 21.11 4.40
C GLY A 411 -7.45 22.01 3.33
N ASP A 412 -6.68 23.02 3.72
CA ASP A 412 -5.93 23.87 2.78
C ASP A 412 -4.73 23.12 2.20
N VAL A 413 -4.16 23.64 1.10
CA VAL A 413 -2.93 23.13 0.49
C VAL A 413 -1.81 24.15 0.68
N ALA A 414 -0.69 23.76 1.27
CA ALA A 414 0.51 24.59 1.41
C ALA A 414 1.61 24.11 0.46
N LEU A 415 2.03 24.95 -0.48
CA LEU A 415 3.06 24.64 -1.47
C LEU A 415 4.40 25.25 -1.07
N ASP A 416 5.11 24.58 -0.16
CA ASP A 416 6.40 25.00 0.39
C ASP A 416 7.57 24.60 -0.52
N GLY A 417 7.52 25.04 -1.78
CA GLY A 417 8.44 24.57 -2.82
C GLY A 417 7.89 23.39 -3.65
N GLY A 418 6.75 22.84 -3.25
CA GLY A 418 6.11 21.69 -3.89
C GLY A 418 5.13 22.03 -5.00
N THR A 419 4.57 20.98 -5.61
CA THR A 419 3.60 21.08 -6.72
C THR A 419 2.28 20.39 -6.38
N LEU A 420 1.15 21.07 -6.64
CA LEU A 420 -0.17 20.43 -6.74
C LEU A 420 -0.50 20.21 -8.22
N ALA A 421 -0.60 18.95 -8.62
CA ALA A 421 -0.98 18.52 -9.96
C ALA A 421 -2.45 18.12 -10.00
N ILE A 422 -3.25 18.80 -10.82
CA ILE A 422 -4.67 18.49 -11.02
C ILE A 422 -4.77 17.68 -12.32
N GLN A 423 -4.94 16.37 -12.18
CA GLN A 423 -4.91 15.42 -13.30
C GLN A 423 -5.96 14.34 -13.08
N PRO A 424 -6.62 13.82 -14.13
CA PRO A 424 -7.59 12.73 -14.02
C PRO A 424 -7.06 11.51 -13.27
N SER A 425 -7.97 10.77 -12.64
CA SER A 425 -7.60 9.53 -11.98
C SER A 425 -7.36 8.49 -13.05
N VAL A 426 -6.20 7.81 -13.03
CA VAL A 426 -5.90 6.67 -13.92
C VAL A 426 -6.66 5.40 -13.55
N THR A 427 -7.77 5.53 -12.80
CA THR A 427 -8.73 4.45 -12.56
C THR A 427 -9.73 4.37 -13.73
N PRO A 428 -10.25 3.16 -14.03
CA PRO A 428 -11.21 2.99 -15.13
C PRO A 428 -12.46 3.84 -14.88
N GLY A 429 -12.84 4.62 -15.88
CA GLY A 429 -14.08 5.39 -15.92
C GLY A 429 -15.27 4.52 -16.29
N THR A 430 -16.20 5.07 -17.07
CA THR A 430 -17.43 4.35 -17.47
C THR A 430 -17.75 4.46 -18.96
N ASN A 431 -17.07 5.35 -19.69
CA ASN A 431 -17.30 5.53 -21.10
C ASN A 431 -16.31 4.67 -21.88
N GLU A 432 -16.86 3.81 -22.73
CA GLU A 432 -16.09 2.97 -23.63
C GLU A 432 -15.39 3.81 -24.71
N LEU A 433 -14.07 3.66 -24.81
CA LEU A 433 -13.25 4.30 -25.86
C LEU A 433 -12.91 3.35 -27.01
N ALA A 434 -12.92 2.03 -26.76
CA ALA A 434 -12.80 1.02 -27.79
C ALA A 434 -13.63 -0.22 -27.45
N HIS A 435 -14.23 -0.82 -28.48
CA HIS A 435 -15.10 -1.98 -28.34
C HIS A 435 -14.36 -3.19 -27.75
N PRO A 436 -15.02 -3.99 -26.89
CA PRO A 436 -14.51 -5.30 -26.48
C PRO A 436 -14.16 -6.18 -27.68
N LEU A 437 -13.39 -7.25 -27.45
CA LEU A 437 -12.96 -8.18 -28.50
C LEU A 437 -14.15 -8.93 -29.14
N ASP A 438 -14.70 -8.36 -30.21
CA ASP A 438 -15.83 -8.88 -30.98
C ASP A 438 -15.48 -9.01 -32.48
N GLN A 439 -16.04 -10.03 -33.14
CA GLN A 439 -15.72 -10.33 -34.54
C GLN A 439 -16.19 -9.26 -35.54
N ALA A 440 -17.29 -8.57 -35.24
CA ALA A 440 -17.84 -7.50 -36.07
C ALA A 440 -17.11 -6.16 -35.85
N GLU A 441 -16.59 -5.95 -34.64
CA GLU A 441 -16.01 -4.65 -34.24
C GLU A 441 -14.49 -4.55 -34.47
N TRP A 442 -13.83 -5.63 -34.86
CA TRP A 442 -12.37 -5.66 -35.03
C TRP A 442 -11.92 -6.23 -36.37
N THR A 443 -10.95 -5.56 -36.99
CA THR A 443 -10.30 -6.01 -38.23
C THR A 443 -9.02 -6.76 -37.89
N ARG A 444 -8.88 -8.00 -38.39
CA ARG A 444 -7.68 -8.86 -38.20
C ARG A 444 -6.86 -8.91 -39.49
N ASN A 445 -5.54 -8.99 -39.35
CA ASN A 445 -4.59 -9.13 -40.44
C ASN A 445 -3.63 -10.31 -40.21
N GLY A 446 -3.05 -10.81 -41.30
CA GLY A 446 -2.03 -11.86 -41.24
C GLY A 446 -2.56 -13.15 -40.63
N SER A 447 -1.86 -13.68 -39.64
CA SER A 447 -2.20 -14.93 -38.96
C SER A 447 -3.25 -14.82 -37.87
N ALA A 448 -3.77 -13.62 -37.59
CA ALA A 448 -4.67 -13.41 -36.47
C ALA A 448 -6.05 -14.05 -36.70
N THR A 449 -6.52 -14.83 -35.71
CA THR A 449 -7.80 -15.55 -35.75
C THR A 449 -8.61 -15.36 -34.47
N TRP A 450 -9.93 -15.59 -34.56
CA TRP A 450 -10.82 -15.62 -33.40
C TRP A 450 -10.85 -17.04 -32.86
N THR A 451 -10.91 -17.16 -31.54
CA THR A 451 -11.09 -18.43 -30.85
C THR A 451 -12.02 -18.25 -29.65
N THR A 452 -12.41 -19.36 -29.04
CA THR A 452 -13.14 -19.36 -27.78
C THR A 452 -12.25 -19.95 -26.69
N ARG A 453 -12.07 -19.23 -25.59
CA ARG A 453 -11.40 -19.70 -24.37
C ARG A 453 -12.24 -19.27 -23.17
N TYR A 454 -12.37 -20.15 -22.18
CA TYR A 454 -13.15 -19.88 -20.96
C TYR A 454 -14.57 -19.38 -21.26
N ASP A 455 -15.22 -19.96 -22.27
CA ASP A 455 -16.55 -19.56 -22.77
C ASP A 455 -16.68 -18.09 -23.23
N ALA A 456 -15.55 -17.41 -23.48
CA ALA A 456 -15.48 -16.05 -23.99
C ALA A 456 -14.74 -15.99 -25.34
N GLN A 457 -14.96 -14.89 -26.08
CA GLN A 457 -14.26 -14.62 -27.33
C GLN A 457 -12.85 -14.10 -27.06
N TRP A 458 -11.85 -14.71 -27.72
CA TRP A 458 -10.44 -14.36 -27.58
C TRP A 458 -9.79 -14.18 -28.95
N LEU A 459 -8.81 -13.28 -29.01
CA LEU A 459 -7.99 -13.06 -30.18
C LEU A 459 -6.73 -13.93 -30.10
N GLN A 460 -6.51 -14.79 -31.09
CA GLN A 460 -5.24 -15.47 -31.31
C GLN A 460 -4.42 -14.69 -32.34
N LEU A 461 -3.29 -14.13 -31.94
CA LEU A 461 -2.44 -13.33 -32.84
C LEU A 461 -1.58 -14.22 -33.75
N THR A 462 -1.01 -15.29 -33.19
CA THR A 462 -0.17 -16.24 -33.92
C THR A 462 -0.56 -17.69 -33.63
N PRO A 463 -0.46 -18.60 -34.61
CA PRO A 463 -0.51 -20.05 -34.39
C PRO A 463 0.85 -20.62 -33.96
N ASN A 464 0.88 -21.88 -33.54
CA ASN A 464 2.11 -22.63 -33.24
C ASN A 464 2.85 -23.08 -34.52
N THR A 465 3.12 -22.13 -35.42
CA THR A 465 3.85 -22.36 -36.68
C THR A 465 4.86 -21.24 -36.90
N GLY A 466 5.97 -21.54 -37.57
CA GLY A 466 7.06 -20.60 -37.77
C GLY A 466 6.71 -19.45 -38.72
N SER A 467 7.43 -18.33 -38.55
CA SER A 467 7.38 -17.15 -39.43
C SER A 467 5.96 -16.58 -39.64
N GLN A 468 5.20 -16.43 -38.56
CA GLN A 468 3.86 -15.81 -38.60
C GLN A 468 3.89 -14.40 -38.03
N ALA A 469 3.01 -13.55 -38.56
CA ALA A 469 2.72 -12.22 -38.05
C ALA A 469 1.21 -12.01 -38.10
N GLY A 470 0.63 -11.53 -37.00
CA GLY A 470 -0.78 -11.18 -36.93
C GLY A 470 -0.98 -9.84 -36.25
N SER A 471 -2.01 -9.12 -36.66
CA SER A 471 -2.48 -7.92 -35.96
C SER A 471 -4.01 -7.89 -35.92
N ALA A 472 -4.58 -7.16 -34.97
CA ALA A 472 -5.97 -6.79 -35.01
C ALA A 472 -6.19 -5.40 -34.41
N TYR A 473 -7.11 -4.62 -34.99
CA TYR A 473 -7.46 -3.27 -34.54
C TYR A 473 -8.97 -3.12 -34.39
N CYS A 474 -9.38 -2.36 -33.38
CA CYS A 474 -10.76 -1.92 -33.23
C CYS A 474 -11.14 -1.04 -34.43
N ASN A 475 -12.30 -1.31 -35.04
CA ASN A 475 -12.76 -0.61 -36.24
C ASN A 475 -13.05 0.87 -35.98
N THR A 476 -13.50 1.19 -34.76
CA THR A 476 -13.72 2.55 -34.28
C THR A 476 -12.42 3.08 -33.66
N PRO A 477 -11.82 4.16 -34.18
CA PRO A 477 -10.61 4.72 -33.60
C PRO A 477 -10.92 5.49 -32.31
N VAL A 478 -9.96 5.49 -31.38
CA VAL A 478 -9.99 6.30 -30.18
C VAL A 478 -9.82 7.77 -30.57
N VAL A 479 -10.85 8.57 -30.34
CA VAL A 479 -10.83 10.02 -30.58
C VAL A 479 -10.10 10.70 -29.42
N ALA A 480 -9.29 11.71 -29.71
CA ALA A 480 -8.51 12.45 -28.72
C ALA A 480 -7.72 11.51 -27.77
N PRO A 481 -6.85 10.62 -28.30
CA PRO A 481 -6.11 9.63 -27.51
C PRO A 481 -5.11 10.23 -26.52
N HIS A 482 -4.96 11.56 -26.52
CA HIS A 482 -4.17 12.34 -25.57
C HIS A 482 -4.93 12.68 -24.29
N LEU A 483 -6.23 12.42 -24.23
CA LEU A 483 -6.97 12.48 -22.98
C LEU A 483 -6.64 11.24 -22.15
N PRO A 484 -6.70 11.32 -20.81
CA PRO A 484 -6.42 10.16 -19.98
C PRO A 484 -7.42 9.01 -20.20
N TRP A 485 -6.90 7.78 -20.17
CA TRP A 485 -7.67 6.56 -20.42
C TRP A 485 -7.05 5.37 -19.69
N TYR A 486 -7.84 4.31 -19.56
CA TYR A 486 -7.45 3.04 -18.98
C TYR A 486 -7.78 1.91 -19.95
N ALA A 487 -6.86 0.96 -20.12
CA ALA A 487 -7.09 -0.28 -20.83
C ALA A 487 -6.66 -1.48 -19.97
N SER A 488 -7.40 -2.57 -20.06
CA SER A 488 -7.02 -3.85 -19.46
C SER A 488 -7.22 -4.99 -20.43
N PHE A 489 -6.42 -6.04 -20.30
CA PHE A 489 -6.59 -7.30 -21.02
C PHE A 489 -5.81 -8.42 -20.34
N ARG A 490 -6.15 -9.64 -20.69
CA ARG A 490 -5.41 -10.84 -20.31
C ARG A 490 -4.55 -11.33 -21.47
N TYR A 491 -3.28 -11.61 -21.22
CA TYR A 491 -2.37 -12.22 -22.20
C TYR A 491 -2.02 -13.65 -21.78
N GLU A 492 -2.08 -14.58 -22.74
CA GLU A 492 -1.71 -15.98 -22.50
C GLU A 492 -1.01 -16.62 -23.70
N THR A 493 -0.19 -17.63 -23.43
CA THR A 493 0.31 -18.53 -24.46
C THR A 493 -0.47 -19.85 -24.48
N GLY A 494 -0.55 -20.51 -25.64
CA GLY A 494 -1.11 -21.86 -25.77
C GLY A 494 -0.06 -22.89 -26.16
N ASP A 495 -0.35 -23.64 -27.22
CA ASP A 495 0.59 -24.60 -27.82
C ASP A 495 1.85 -23.85 -28.27
N LYS A 496 3.01 -24.39 -27.91
CA LYS A 496 4.30 -23.75 -28.09
C LYS A 496 5.44 -24.77 -28.10
N MET A 497 6.60 -24.33 -28.57
CA MET A 497 7.86 -25.07 -28.41
C MET A 497 8.41 -24.95 -26.98
N THR A 498 9.34 -25.82 -26.62
CA THR A 498 10.03 -25.81 -25.31
C THR A 498 10.71 -24.48 -25.01
N SER A 499 11.25 -23.83 -26.04
CA SER A 499 11.76 -22.46 -25.99
C SER A 499 10.83 -21.61 -26.85
N PRO A 500 9.77 -21.03 -26.29
CA PRO A 500 8.77 -20.29 -27.04
C PRO A 500 9.33 -18.96 -27.59
N ALA A 501 8.66 -18.42 -28.60
CA ALA A 501 8.97 -17.14 -29.23
C ALA A 501 7.75 -16.63 -30.04
N ASP A 502 7.68 -15.36 -30.43
CA ASP A 502 8.61 -14.27 -30.09
C ASP A 502 8.01 -13.28 -29.11
N GLY A 503 6.69 -13.08 -29.16
CA GLY A 503 5.99 -12.11 -28.33
C GLY A 503 4.93 -11.32 -29.08
N PHE A 504 4.29 -10.42 -28.34
CA PHE A 504 3.16 -9.62 -28.78
C PHE A 504 3.33 -8.16 -28.34
N ALA A 505 2.53 -7.27 -28.93
CA ALA A 505 2.41 -5.89 -28.50
C ALA A 505 0.94 -5.45 -28.39
N PHE A 506 0.69 -4.54 -27.45
CA PHE A 506 -0.49 -3.68 -27.41
C PHE A 506 -0.07 -2.30 -27.89
N ILE A 507 -0.79 -1.71 -28.85
CA ILE A 507 -0.43 -0.42 -29.44
C ILE A 507 -1.64 0.49 -29.71
N LEU A 508 -1.41 1.80 -29.60
CA LEU A 508 -2.13 2.83 -30.33
C LEU A 508 -1.34 3.20 -31.60
N GLN A 509 -2.02 3.33 -32.74
CA GLN A 509 -1.38 3.66 -34.01
C GLN A 509 -2.24 4.54 -34.91
N ASN A 510 -1.58 5.37 -35.73
CA ASN A 510 -2.22 6.13 -36.80
C ASN A 510 -1.44 6.02 -38.12
N ASP A 511 -1.03 4.79 -38.43
CA ASP A 511 -0.32 4.42 -39.65
C ASP A 511 -1.20 4.64 -40.89
N GLY A 512 -0.58 5.04 -42.01
CA GLY A 512 -1.29 5.30 -43.26
C GLY A 512 -2.04 4.09 -43.85
N ARG A 513 -1.74 2.87 -43.40
CA ARG A 513 -2.48 1.64 -43.73
C ARG A 513 -3.74 1.44 -42.89
N GLY A 514 -3.95 2.23 -41.82
CA GLY A 514 -5.13 2.15 -40.95
C GLY A 514 -5.34 0.75 -40.35
N LEU A 515 -6.55 0.22 -40.50
CA LEU A 515 -6.95 -1.10 -39.98
C LEU A 515 -6.17 -2.29 -40.56
N THR A 516 -5.45 -2.10 -41.67
CA THR A 516 -4.64 -3.16 -42.30
C THR A 516 -3.16 -3.10 -41.95
N ALA A 517 -2.76 -2.29 -40.96
CA ALA A 517 -1.37 -2.20 -40.53
C ALA A 517 -0.86 -3.56 -40.02
N LEU A 518 0.29 -4.01 -40.51
CA LEU A 518 0.92 -5.26 -40.08
C LEU A 518 2.42 -5.19 -40.38
N GLY A 519 3.23 -5.45 -39.36
CA GLY A 519 4.67 -5.63 -39.48
C GLY A 519 5.07 -7.06 -39.85
N ALA A 520 6.37 -7.32 -39.85
CA ALA A 520 7.01 -8.59 -40.11
C ALA A 520 6.88 -9.59 -38.93
N SER A 521 7.10 -10.86 -39.23
CA SER A 521 7.11 -11.97 -38.27
C SER A 521 8.38 -12.01 -37.41
N GLY A 522 8.45 -12.97 -36.49
CA GLY A 522 9.62 -13.19 -35.63
C GLY A 522 9.75 -12.11 -34.57
N GLY A 523 11.00 -11.73 -34.27
CA GLY A 523 11.31 -10.73 -33.24
C GLY A 523 10.73 -9.33 -33.50
N GLU A 524 10.25 -9.05 -34.71
CA GLU A 524 9.52 -7.82 -35.03
C GLU A 524 8.06 -7.83 -34.56
N ILE A 525 7.56 -8.98 -34.09
CA ILE A 525 6.26 -9.17 -33.41
C ILE A 525 5.05 -8.51 -34.11
N GLY A 526 5.11 -8.38 -35.44
CA GLY A 526 4.08 -7.76 -36.24
C GLY A 526 3.94 -6.24 -36.09
N VAL A 527 4.90 -5.54 -35.47
CA VAL A 527 4.78 -4.11 -35.12
C VAL A 527 5.73 -3.18 -35.87
N ASN A 528 6.82 -3.71 -36.44
CA ASN A 528 7.77 -2.87 -37.17
C ASN A 528 7.11 -2.15 -38.34
N GLU A 529 7.60 -0.93 -38.62
CA GLU A 529 7.10 -0.03 -39.66
C GLU A 529 5.69 0.54 -39.41
N ILE A 530 5.00 0.17 -38.32
CA ILE A 530 3.71 0.76 -37.97
C ILE A 530 3.97 2.13 -37.32
N THR A 531 3.79 3.22 -38.08
CA THR A 531 4.15 4.57 -37.64
C THR A 531 3.16 5.66 -38.08
N PRO A 532 2.80 6.63 -37.22
CA PRO A 532 3.19 6.73 -35.81
C PRO A 532 2.50 5.68 -34.92
N SER A 533 3.21 5.20 -33.90
CA SER A 533 2.67 4.26 -32.91
C SER A 533 3.32 4.38 -31.54
N ILE A 534 2.62 3.88 -30.53
CA ILE A 534 3.07 3.80 -29.15
C ILE A 534 2.39 2.65 -28.43
N GLY A 535 3.06 2.02 -27.48
CA GLY A 535 2.45 0.99 -26.66
C GLY A 535 3.49 0.19 -25.91
N LEU A 536 3.16 -1.05 -25.56
CA LEU A 536 4.07 -1.97 -24.88
C LEU A 536 4.24 -3.26 -25.69
N PHE A 537 5.35 -3.95 -25.47
CA PHE A 537 5.53 -5.30 -25.98
C PHE A 537 6.04 -6.24 -24.90
N PHE A 538 5.68 -7.51 -25.05
CA PHE A 538 6.26 -8.62 -24.32
C PHE A 538 7.14 -9.40 -25.29
N ASN A 539 8.33 -9.78 -24.84
CA ASN A 539 9.21 -10.71 -25.52
C ASN A 539 9.31 -11.98 -24.66
N ILE A 540 9.07 -13.13 -25.27
CA ILE A 540 9.13 -14.45 -24.61
C ILE A 540 10.27 -15.32 -25.16
N TYR A 541 11.14 -14.75 -26.01
CA TYR A 541 12.27 -15.43 -26.61
C TYR A 541 13.55 -15.26 -25.78
N ASN A 542 14.16 -16.39 -25.42
CA ASN A 542 15.30 -16.54 -24.49
C ASN A 542 14.99 -16.21 -23.03
N ALA A 543 14.50 -15.00 -22.76
CA ALA A 543 14.13 -14.55 -21.43
C ALA A 543 12.95 -13.61 -21.53
N ASP A 544 11.98 -13.79 -20.62
CA ASP A 544 10.81 -12.93 -20.56
C ASP A 544 11.23 -11.50 -20.25
N SER A 545 10.74 -10.58 -21.06
CA SER A 545 11.01 -9.16 -20.91
C SER A 545 9.84 -8.31 -21.41
N ILE A 546 9.78 -7.10 -20.88
CA ILE A 546 8.76 -6.12 -21.23
C ILE A 546 9.48 -4.85 -21.66
N GLY A 547 8.96 -4.18 -22.68
CA GLY A 547 9.45 -2.88 -23.12
C GLY A 547 8.38 -2.08 -23.84
N TRP A 548 8.79 -1.02 -24.51
CA TRP A 548 7.88 -0.08 -25.16
C TRP A 548 7.96 -0.18 -26.68
N ILE A 549 6.83 0.07 -27.33
CA ILE A 549 6.78 0.34 -28.77
C ILE A 549 6.81 1.85 -28.98
N VAL A 550 7.70 2.34 -29.82
CA VAL A 550 7.72 3.73 -30.29
C VAL A 550 7.91 3.74 -31.80
N ASP A 551 6.88 4.16 -32.53
CA ASP A 551 6.89 4.30 -33.98
C ASP A 551 7.36 3.04 -34.72
N GLY A 552 6.87 1.89 -34.24
CA GLY A 552 7.16 0.55 -34.74
C GLY A 552 8.45 -0.06 -34.20
N ALA A 553 9.27 0.68 -33.44
CA ALA A 553 10.49 0.17 -32.84
C ALA A 553 10.26 -0.31 -31.39
N LYS A 554 10.90 -1.42 -31.03
CA LYS A 554 11.01 -1.89 -29.64
C LYS A 554 12.13 -1.13 -28.93
N VAL A 555 11.84 -0.52 -27.79
CA VAL A 555 12.79 0.29 -27.01
C VAL A 555 12.66 0.00 -25.51
N GLU A 556 13.74 0.25 -24.77
CA GLU A 556 13.78 0.18 -23.29
C GLU A 556 13.27 -1.16 -22.72
N GLU A 557 13.73 -2.26 -23.32
CA GLU A 557 13.43 -3.63 -22.89
C GLU A 557 14.08 -3.97 -21.54
N SER A 558 13.33 -4.56 -20.62
CA SER A 558 13.79 -4.97 -19.29
C SER A 558 13.40 -6.41 -18.99
N THR A 559 14.37 -7.20 -18.52
CA THR A 559 14.15 -8.55 -17.96
C THR A 559 13.90 -8.53 -16.45
N ALA A 560 13.96 -7.35 -15.81
CA ALA A 560 13.73 -7.19 -14.37
C ALA A 560 12.23 -7.08 -14.05
N ILE A 561 11.46 -8.13 -14.35
CA ILE A 561 9.99 -8.15 -14.29
C ILE A 561 9.45 -8.88 -13.05
N SER A 562 10.08 -8.70 -11.89
CA SER A 562 9.59 -9.23 -10.61
C SER A 562 9.32 -10.74 -10.56
N GLY A 563 10.03 -11.54 -11.37
CA GLY A 563 9.84 -12.99 -11.44
C GLY A 563 8.51 -13.42 -12.07
N ILE A 564 7.85 -12.54 -12.82
CA ILE A 564 6.67 -12.85 -13.65
C ILE A 564 7.08 -13.79 -14.78
N ASP A 565 6.29 -14.84 -14.99
CA ASP A 565 6.40 -15.76 -16.14
C ASP A 565 5.34 -15.37 -17.17
N LEU A 566 5.75 -14.71 -18.25
CA LEU A 566 4.85 -14.23 -19.31
C LEU A 566 4.23 -15.39 -20.11
N VAL A 567 4.87 -16.55 -20.10
CA VAL A 567 4.41 -17.75 -20.81
C VAL A 567 3.25 -18.42 -20.06
N ALA A 568 3.22 -18.32 -18.73
CA ALA A 568 2.17 -18.88 -17.88
C ALA A 568 0.86 -18.05 -17.86
N GLY A 569 0.86 -16.87 -18.48
CA GLY A 569 -0.28 -15.98 -18.56
C GLY A 569 -0.30 -14.92 -17.46
N VAL A 570 -0.77 -13.72 -17.82
CA VAL A 570 -0.73 -12.52 -16.98
C VAL A 570 -1.92 -11.62 -17.28
N ASP A 571 -2.34 -10.86 -16.26
CA ASP A 571 -3.29 -9.76 -16.42
C ASP A 571 -2.51 -8.46 -16.59
N VAL A 572 -2.94 -7.64 -17.54
CA VAL A 572 -2.24 -6.41 -17.95
C VAL A 572 -3.21 -5.26 -17.87
N SER A 573 -2.78 -4.17 -17.25
CA SER A 573 -3.43 -2.87 -17.38
C SER A 573 -2.46 -1.84 -17.93
N VAL A 574 -2.99 -0.93 -18.74
CA VAL A 574 -2.28 0.17 -19.38
C VAL A 574 -3.11 1.43 -19.16
N ALA A 575 -2.57 2.39 -18.45
CA ALA A 575 -3.20 3.69 -18.28
C ALA A 575 -2.39 4.77 -18.98
N TYR A 576 -3.06 5.81 -19.47
CA TYR A 576 -2.44 7.06 -19.85
C TYR A 576 -2.94 8.15 -18.92
N ASP A 577 -2.02 8.85 -18.23
CA ASP A 577 -2.37 9.92 -17.27
C ASP A 577 -2.40 11.31 -17.91
N GLY A 578 -2.26 11.40 -19.24
CA GLY A 578 -2.08 12.65 -19.95
C GLY A 578 -0.62 12.98 -20.25
N ALA A 579 0.36 12.34 -19.59
CA ALA A 579 1.78 12.58 -19.81
C ALA A 579 2.60 11.29 -19.96
N LYS A 580 2.16 10.22 -19.31
CA LYS A 580 2.84 8.94 -19.22
C LYS A 580 1.89 7.80 -19.55
N LEU A 581 2.40 6.83 -20.29
CA LEU A 581 1.84 5.48 -20.29
C LEU A 581 2.36 4.75 -19.07
N ILE A 582 1.47 4.10 -18.34
CA ILE A 582 1.75 3.33 -17.13
C ILE A 582 1.25 1.92 -17.39
N VAL A 583 2.12 0.92 -17.32
CA VAL A 583 1.76 -0.49 -17.43
C VAL A 583 1.88 -1.15 -16.07
N THR A 584 0.87 -1.95 -15.72
CA THR A 584 0.90 -2.85 -14.57
C THR A 584 0.62 -4.26 -15.07
N VAL A 585 1.51 -5.20 -14.74
CA VAL A 585 1.38 -6.62 -15.07
C VAL A 585 1.31 -7.40 -13.77
N THR A 586 0.29 -8.24 -13.64
CA THR A 586 0.03 -9.03 -12.44
C THR A 586 -0.02 -10.54 -12.73
N GLN A 587 0.56 -11.32 -11.83
CA GLN A 587 0.50 -12.78 -11.83
C GLN A 587 0.44 -13.31 -10.39
N GLY A 588 -0.78 -13.60 -9.91
CA GLY A 588 -0.99 -13.85 -8.48
C GLY A 588 -0.57 -12.62 -7.66
N GLU A 589 0.29 -12.82 -6.67
CA GLU A 589 0.83 -11.73 -5.84
C GLU A 589 1.99 -10.95 -6.51
N LYS A 590 2.50 -11.43 -7.65
CA LYS A 590 3.60 -10.75 -8.35
C LYS A 590 3.07 -9.56 -9.13
N VAL A 591 3.72 -8.41 -8.96
CA VAL A 591 3.38 -7.17 -9.66
C VAL A 591 4.63 -6.59 -10.31
N TYR A 592 4.49 -6.17 -11.56
CA TYR A 592 5.46 -5.35 -12.27
C TYR A 592 4.79 -4.08 -12.77
N THR A 593 5.43 -2.94 -12.53
CA THR A 593 4.97 -1.64 -13.03
C THR A 593 6.08 -0.95 -13.78
N ALA A 594 5.75 -0.34 -14.92
CA ALA A 594 6.65 0.55 -15.64
C ALA A 594 5.90 1.75 -16.21
N GLU A 595 6.62 2.84 -16.42
CA GLU A 595 6.07 4.05 -17.01
C GLU A 595 6.95 4.57 -18.17
N ARG A 596 6.31 5.20 -19.15
CA ARG A 596 6.97 5.89 -20.26
C ARG A 596 6.33 7.25 -20.46
N THR A 597 7.14 8.30 -20.40
CA THR A 597 6.70 9.65 -20.79
C THR A 597 6.45 9.70 -22.30
N VAL A 598 5.27 10.15 -22.68
CA VAL A 598 4.88 10.36 -24.08
C VAL A 598 3.82 11.44 -24.20
N ASP A 599 4.04 12.38 -25.12
CA ASP A 599 3.02 13.36 -25.53
C ASP A 599 2.21 12.76 -26.68
N LEU A 600 1.03 12.23 -26.37
CA LEU A 600 0.15 11.61 -27.38
C LEU A 600 -0.48 12.66 -28.31
N TYR A 601 -0.62 13.91 -27.87
CA TYR A 601 -1.11 14.99 -28.71
C TYR A 601 -0.09 15.31 -29.80
N ALA A 602 1.19 15.48 -29.44
CA ALA A 602 2.27 15.70 -30.40
C ALA A 602 2.48 14.47 -31.30
N LYS A 603 2.38 13.26 -30.74
CA LYS A 603 2.58 12.00 -31.49
C LYS A 603 1.53 11.78 -32.57
N PHE A 604 0.26 12.06 -32.27
CA PHE A 604 -0.85 11.86 -33.20
C PHE A 604 -1.38 13.16 -33.81
N GLY A 605 -0.75 14.31 -33.53
CA GLY A 605 -1.18 15.62 -34.03
C GLY A 605 -2.60 16.01 -33.59
N GLY A 606 -3.05 15.56 -32.41
CA GLY A 606 -4.42 15.75 -31.91
C GLY A 606 -5.49 14.92 -32.63
N SER A 607 -5.13 14.06 -33.60
CA SER A 607 -6.08 13.20 -34.31
C SER A 607 -6.44 11.93 -33.53
N SER A 608 -7.39 11.16 -34.06
CA SER A 608 -7.70 9.83 -33.52
C SER A 608 -6.57 8.82 -33.77
N ALA A 609 -6.54 7.73 -32.99
CA ALA A 609 -5.64 6.59 -33.18
C ALA A 609 -6.40 5.27 -33.03
N TYR A 610 -6.02 4.24 -33.78
CA TYR A 610 -6.54 2.88 -33.64
C TYR A 610 -5.82 2.16 -32.50
N VAL A 611 -6.59 1.56 -31.59
CA VAL A 611 -6.05 0.62 -30.61
C VAL A 611 -6.02 -0.79 -31.20
N GLY A 612 -4.98 -1.55 -30.88
CA GLY A 612 -4.87 -2.92 -31.34
C GLY A 612 -3.73 -3.72 -30.75
N PHE A 613 -3.64 -4.95 -31.23
CA PHE A 613 -2.65 -5.93 -30.81
C PHE A 613 -1.88 -6.47 -32.01
N THR A 614 -0.61 -6.78 -31.84
CA THR A 614 0.23 -7.46 -32.84
C THR A 614 0.97 -8.62 -32.21
N GLY A 615 1.36 -9.63 -32.99
CA GLY A 615 2.21 -10.72 -32.50
C GLY A 615 2.99 -11.39 -33.61
N GLY A 616 4.11 -12.02 -33.25
CA GLY A 616 4.98 -12.72 -34.20
C GLY A 616 5.54 -14.04 -33.69
N THR A 617 5.80 -14.96 -34.62
CA THR A 617 6.62 -16.16 -34.42
C THR A 617 7.74 -16.22 -35.44
N GLY A 618 8.87 -16.74 -35.04
CA GLY A 618 10.11 -16.85 -35.81
C GLY A 618 10.42 -18.31 -36.07
N GLY A 619 11.67 -18.71 -35.79
CA GLY A 619 12.06 -20.13 -35.83
C GLY A 619 11.53 -20.93 -34.64
N ALA A 620 11.46 -20.27 -33.47
CA ALA A 620 10.71 -20.74 -32.31
C ALA A 620 9.26 -20.23 -32.37
N THR A 621 8.34 -20.92 -31.72
CA THR A 621 6.90 -20.69 -31.92
C THR A 621 6.12 -20.81 -30.63
N ALA A 622 5.09 -19.96 -30.51
CA ALA A 622 4.05 -20.03 -29.52
C ALA A 622 2.75 -19.48 -30.10
N GLN A 623 1.63 -20.10 -29.72
CA GLN A 623 0.34 -19.43 -29.82
C GLN A 623 0.28 -18.29 -28.81
N GLN A 624 -0.24 -17.16 -29.27
CA GLN A 624 -0.33 -15.93 -28.48
C GLN A 624 -1.76 -15.45 -28.48
N PHE A 625 -2.34 -15.30 -27.29
CA PHE A 625 -3.74 -14.98 -27.11
C PHE A 625 -3.91 -13.72 -26.28
N VAL A 626 -4.93 -12.95 -26.64
CA VAL A 626 -5.43 -11.81 -25.88
C VAL A 626 -6.92 -12.01 -25.64
N GLY A 627 -7.35 -11.83 -24.40
CA GLY A 627 -8.75 -11.91 -23.98
C GLY A 627 -9.09 -10.77 -23.03
N GLU A 628 -10.38 -10.66 -22.69
CA GLU A 628 -10.86 -9.78 -21.61
C GLU A 628 -10.44 -8.32 -21.81
N PHE A 629 -10.40 -7.86 -23.06
CA PHE A 629 -10.00 -6.49 -23.37
C PHE A 629 -11.13 -5.50 -23.06
N GLU A 630 -10.74 -4.42 -22.40
CA GLU A 630 -11.56 -3.24 -22.19
C GLU A 630 -10.67 -1.99 -22.35
N MET A 631 -11.22 -0.91 -22.89
CA MET A 631 -10.60 0.41 -22.87
C MET A 631 -11.64 1.48 -22.60
N LEU A 632 -11.45 2.19 -21.50
CA LEU A 632 -12.36 3.19 -20.95
C LEU A 632 -11.68 4.55 -20.85
N ASP A 633 -12.49 5.59 -20.74
CA ASP A 633 -12.02 6.89 -20.27
C ASP A 633 -11.45 6.77 -18.86
N ALA A 634 -10.58 7.71 -18.50
CA ALA A 634 -10.22 7.93 -17.11
C ALA A 634 -11.35 8.69 -16.40
N VAL A 635 -11.48 8.52 -15.09
CA VAL A 635 -12.37 9.38 -14.30
C VAL A 635 -11.91 10.83 -14.42
N SER A 636 -12.73 11.65 -15.07
CA SER A 636 -12.45 13.06 -15.34
C SER A 636 -12.13 13.81 -14.06
N ALA A 637 -11.16 14.72 -14.13
CA ALA A 637 -10.86 15.56 -13.00
C ALA A 637 -11.99 16.58 -12.74
N VAL A 638 -12.36 16.76 -11.49
CA VAL A 638 -13.22 17.89 -11.08
C VAL A 638 -12.33 19.12 -10.95
N THR A 639 -12.74 20.25 -11.51
CA THR A 639 -11.90 21.46 -11.62
C THR A 639 -12.19 22.52 -10.55
N ASP A 640 -13.21 22.30 -9.72
CA ASP A 640 -13.62 23.21 -8.65
C ASP A 640 -13.15 22.72 -7.29
N TYR A 641 -12.18 23.42 -6.71
CA TYR A 641 -11.56 23.11 -5.42
C TYR A 641 -12.02 24.12 -4.37
N ALA A 642 -12.59 23.63 -3.27
CA ALA A 642 -12.94 24.50 -2.14
C ALA A 642 -11.72 24.89 -1.28
N ASN A 643 -10.59 24.21 -1.47
CA ASN A 643 -9.37 24.37 -0.70
C ASN A 643 -8.70 25.73 -0.98
N THR A 644 -8.13 26.36 0.05
CA THR A 644 -7.20 27.48 -0.15
C THR A 644 -5.83 26.93 -0.51
N VAL A 645 -5.20 27.48 -1.54
CA VAL A 645 -3.79 27.20 -1.85
C VAL A 645 -2.94 28.30 -1.25
N SER A 646 -1.96 27.93 -0.44
CA SER A 646 -1.04 28.86 0.19
C SER A 646 0.40 28.63 -0.27
N VAL A 647 1.18 29.72 -0.35
CA VAL A 647 2.63 29.67 -0.58
C VAL A 647 3.29 30.51 0.51
N ALA A 648 4.11 29.88 1.34
CA ALA A 648 4.77 30.54 2.46
C ALA A 648 5.80 31.60 2.03
N ASP A 649 6.22 32.44 2.98
CA ASP A 649 7.18 33.52 2.76
C ASP A 649 8.46 33.02 2.07
N GLY A 650 8.84 33.70 0.98
CA GLY A 650 10.02 33.39 0.18
C GLY A 650 10.00 32.06 -0.57
N GLN A 651 8.92 31.28 -0.48
CA GLN A 651 8.79 30.00 -1.18
C GLN A 651 8.29 30.15 -2.60
N SER A 652 8.51 29.11 -3.41
CA SER A 652 8.00 29.00 -4.77
C SER A 652 7.15 27.74 -4.94
N GLY A 653 5.83 27.89 -4.89
CA GLY A 653 4.89 26.79 -5.13
C GLY A 653 4.48 26.67 -6.60
N ALA A 654 3.93 25.52 -6.99
CA ALA A 654 3.42 25.31 -8.34
C ALA A 654 2.02 24.66 -8.40
N LEU A 655 1.21 25.14 -9.34
CA LEU A 655 -0.03 24.49 -9.79
C LEU A 655 0.16 23.96 -11.21
N THR A 656 -0.12 22.66 -11.40
CA THR A 656 0.03 21.99 -12.70
C THR A 656 -1.24 21.29 -13.15
N PRO A 657 -2.24 22.04 -13.69
CA PRO A 657 -3.44 21.45 -14.24
C PRO A 657 -3.19 20.74 -15.58
N LEU A 658 -3.79 19.57 -15.79
CA LEU A 658 -3.87 18.95 -17.11
C LEU A 658 -5.08 19.52 -17.88
N LEU A 659 -4.84 20.01 -19.09
CA LEU A 659 -5.89 20.58 -19.94
C LEU A 659 -6.49 19.49 -20.84
N PHE A 660 -7.67 19.00 -20.50
CA PHE A 660 -8.37 17.94 -21.23
C PHE A 660 -9.52 18.44 -22.12
N ALA A 661 -9.77 19.75 -22.13
CA ALA A 661 -10.76 20.40 -22.98
C ALA A 661 -10.24 21.78 -23.40
N GLU A 662 -10.79 22.32 -24.49
CA GLU A 662 -10.60 23.71 -24.85
C GLU A 662 -11.09 24.63 -23.72
N ASP A 663 -10.35 25.71 -23.47
CA ASP A 663 -10.69 26.76 -22.50
C ASP A 663 -10.89 26.26 -21.05
N ALA A 664 -10.14 25.24 -20.63
CA ALA A 664 -10.27 24.64 -19.31
C ALA A 664 -10.12 25.66 -18.16
N ALA A 665 -11.04 25.60 -17.19
CA ALA A 665 -11.09 26.54 -16.07
C ALA A 665 -11.02 25.80 -14.73
N PHE A 666 -10.14 26.27 -13.85
CA PHE A 666 -9.90 25.72 -12.52
C PHE A 666 -10.19 26.78 -11.45
N THR A 667 -10.89 26.41 -10.38
CA THR A 667 -11.24 27.33 -9.30
C THR A 667 -10.76 26.83 -7.93
N PHE A 668 -10.37 27.76 -7.05
CA PHE A 668 -9.91 27.48 -5.69
C PHE A 668 -10.66 28.34 -4.65
N GLY A 669 -10.72 27.88 -3.40
CA GLY A 669 -11.31 28.64 -2.28
C GLY A 669 -10.52 29.92 -1.94
N GLY A 670 -9.22 29.93 -2.25
CA GLY A 670 -8.37 31.11 -2.10
C GLY A 670 -6.95 30.85 -2.61
N LEU A 671 -6.21 31.93 -2.86
CA LEU A 671 -4.77 31.91 -3.06
C LEU A 671 -4.12 32.81 -2.00
N ASP A 672 -3.48 32.23 -1.00
CA ASP A 672 -2.85 32.96 0.11
C ASP A 672 -1.33 32.99 -0.05
N LEU A 673 -0.77 34.16 -0.34
CA LEU A 673 0.63 34.30 -0.71
C LEU A 673 1.40 35.14 0.31
N GLY A 674 2.46 34.55 0.86
CA GLY A 674 3.40 35.18 1.79
C GLY A 674 4.29 36.26 1.14
N ASP A 675 5.10 36.93 1.96
CA ASP A 675 6.07 37.91 1.47
C ASP A 675 7.19 37.22 0.67
N GLY A 676 7.46 37.69 -0.54
CA GLY A 676 8.41 37.08 -1.46
C GLY A 676 7.92 35.76 -2.07
N ALA A 677 6.69 35.33 -1.78
CA ALA A 677 6.14 34.09 -2.32
C ALA A 677 5.93 34.17 -3.84
N THR A 678 6.16 33.05 -4.53
CA THR A 678 5.89 32.91 -5.97
C THR A 678 5.01 31.70 -6.22
N LEU A 679 3.85 31.89 -6.84
CA LEU A 679 3.01 30.83 -7.36
C LEU A 679 3.22 30.70 -8.87
N ASN A 680 3.74 29.56 -9.31
CA ASN A 680 3.90 29.26 -10.73
C ASN A 680 2.75 28.39 -11.22
N VAL A 681 2.05 28.82 -12.26
CA VAL A 681 0.94 28.08 -12.84
C VAL A 681 1.28 27.73 -14.29
N SER A 682 1.36 26.44 -14.59
CA SER A 682 1.68 25.95 -15.93
C SER A 682 0.95 24.66 -16.25
N PRO A 683 0.47 24.45 -17.49
CA PRO A 683 -0.17 23.20 -17.87
C PRO A 683 0.75 22.00 -17.66
N ALA A 684 0.17 20.88 -17.24
CA ALA A 684 0.87 19.61 -17.19
C ALA A 684 1.28 19.14 -18.60
N ALA A 685 2.33 18.33 -18.69
CA ALA A 685 2.74 17.70 -19.95
C ALA A 685 1.58 16.89 -20.56
N GLY A 686 1.48 16.90 -21.89
CA GLY A 686 0.43 16.28 -22.71
C GLY A 686 -0.99 16.84 -22.51
N SER A 687 -1.10 18.02 -21.89
CA SER A 687 -2.25 18.91 -22.07
C SER A 687 -2.57 19.14 -23.55
N MET A 688 -3.85 19.36 -23.86
CA MET A 688 -4.29 19.79 -25.20
C MET A 688 -3.52 21.03 -25.64
N GLY A 689 -2.75 20.92 -26.73
CA GLY A 689 -1.83 21.98 -27.15
C GLY A 689 -2.56 23.21 -27.67
N ASN A 690 -2.04 24.41 -27.36
CA ASN A 690 -2.56 25.70 -27.79
C ASN A 690 -3.95 26.10 -27.24
N SER A 691 -4.52 25.33 -26.31
CA SER A 691 -5.76 25.72 -25.62
C SER A 691 -5.49 26.84 -24.62
N ASP A 692 -6.39 27.84 -24.57
CA ASP A 692 -6.45 28.75 -23.44
C ASP A 692 -6.81 27.97 -22.16
N TYR A 693 -6.45 28.51 -21.01
CA TYR A 693 -6.87 27.99 -19.72
C TYR A 693 -6.92 29.10 -18.66
N SER A 694 -7.69 28.87 -17.60
CA SER A 694 -7.79 29.82 -16.49
C SER A 694 -7.67 29.17 -15.13
N VAL A 695 -7.06 29.91 -14.21
CA VAL A 695 -7.08 29.62 -12.78
C VAL A 695 -7.69 30.82 -12.08
N ALA A 696 -8.71 30.58 -11.26
CA ALA A 696 -9.36 31.60 -10.46
C ALA A 696 -9.44 31.16 -8.99
N ALA A 697 -9.63 32.12 -8.09
CA ALA A 697 -9.94 31.83 -6.71
C ALA A 697 -10.95 32.84 -6.17
N SER A 698 -11.73 32.45 -5.15
CA SER A 698 -12.68 33.39 -4.52
C SER A 698 -12.02 34.60 -3.88
N ASN A 699 -10.73 34.49 -3.53
CA ASN A 699 -9.90 35.61 -3.08
C ASN A 699 -8.43 35.32 -3.35
N VAL A 700 -7.68 36.31 -3.81
CA VAL A 700 -6.21 36.29 -3.77
C VAL A 700 -5.76 37.19 -2.63
N THR A 701 -4.99 36.65 -1.68
CA THR A 701 -4.54 37.35 -0.48
C THR A 701 -3.03 37.55 -0.53
N VAL A 702 -2.57 38.78 -0.29
CA VAL A 702 -1.16 39.09 0.01
C VAL A 702 -1.13 39.89 1.31
N ALA A 703 -0.84 39.23 2.43
CA ALA A 703 -0.93 39.84 3.75
C ALA A 703 0.19 40.88 4.00
N ALA A 704 1.38 40.64 3.47
CA ALA A 704 2.53 41.53 3.62
C ALA A 704 3.46 41.47 2.41
N GLY A 705 4.24 42.53 2.22
CA GLY A 705 5.37 42.54 1.28
C GLY A 705 4.97 42.36 -0.18
N THR A 706 5.71 41.57 -0.96
CA THR A 706 5.39 41.37 -2.39
C THR A 706 5.32 39.89 -2.75
N ALA A 707 4.18 39.47 -3.30
CA ALA A 707 3.99 38.13 -3.85
C ALA A 707 3.84 38.16 -5.37
N THR A 708 4.18 37.06 -6.03
CA THR A 708 4.12 36.92 -7.49
C THR A 708 3.26 35.73 -7.90
N VAL A 709 2.38 35.91 -8.89
CA VAL A 709 1.73 34.82 -9.61
C VAL A 709 2.22 34.83 -11.06
N ASN A 710 2.82 33.74 -11.49
CA ASN A 710 3.29 33.55 -12.86
C ASN A 710 2.34 32.62 -13.61
N MET A 711 1.61 33.16 -14.59
CA MET A 711 0.78 32.37 -15.49
C MET A 711 1.54 32.05 -16.77
N ALA A 712 1.84 30.77 -17.00
CA ALA A 712 2.47 30.33 -18.24
C ALA A 712 1.47 30.30 -19.41
N ALA A 713 1.94 30.46 -20.63
CA ALA A 713 1.14 30.17 -21.82
C ALA A 713 1.16 28.67 -22.12
N ASN A 714 0.09 28.16 -22.71
CA ASN A 714 0.02 26.81 -23.28
C ASN A 714 0.29 26.87 -24.78
N GLY A 715 1.55 26.98 -25.20
CA GLY A 715 1.87 27.23 -26.62
C GLY A 715 1.32 28.59 -27.07
N ALA A 716 0.40 28.60 -28.03
CA ALA A 716 -0.30 29.81 -28.47
C ALA A 716 -1.48 30.20 -27.56
N GLY A 717 -1.97 29.29 -26.72
CA GLY A 717 -3.06 29.54 -25.79
C GLY A 717 -2.60 30.32 -24.56
N ALA A 718 -3.45 31.23 -24.07
CA ALA A 718 -3.18 32.05 -22.90
C ALA A 718 -3.53 31.31 -21.59
N GLY A 719 -2.61 31.33 -20.63
CA GLY A 719 -2.91 31.03 -19.23
C GLY A 719 -3.35 32.30 -18.50
N VAL A 720 -4.57 32.32 -17.99
CA VAL A 720 -5.21 33.52 -17.45
C VAL A 720 -5.49 33.38 -15.95
N LEU A 721 -4.99 34.33 -15.14
CA LEU A 721 -5.45 34.47 -13.76
C LEU A 721 -6.79 35.20 -13.75
N GLY A 722 -7.85 34.53 -13.32
CA GLY A 722 -9.14 35.14 -13.02
C GLY A 722 -9.10 35.85 -11.66
N LEU A 723 -9.14 37.19 -11.68
CA LEU A 723 -9.02 38.03 -10.49
C LEU A 723 -10.30 38.85 -10.27
N GLU A 724 -11.20 38.33 -9.43
CA GLU A 724 -12.44 39.03 -9.04
C GLU A 724 -12.33 39.70 -7.68
N ARG A 725 -11.48 39.16 -6.80
CA ARG A 725 -11.23 39.69 -5.46
C ARG A 725 -9.74 39.61 -5.09
N LEU A 726 -9.20 40.73 -4.63
CA LEU A 726 -7.82 40.86 -4.17
C LEU A 726 -7.81 41.47 -2.78
N THR A 727 -7.23 40.79 -1.80
CA THR A 727 -6.99 41.29 -0.45
C THR A 727 -5.51 41.58 -0.27
N VAL A 728 -5.17 42.83 0.05
CA VAL A 728 -3.77 43.26 0.26
C VAL A 728 -3.61 43.97 1.59
N GLY A 729 -2.66 43.51 2.39
CA GLY A 729 -2.29 44.17 3.65
C GLY A 729 -1.54 45.48 3.45
N ALA A 730 -1.18 46.11 4.57
CA ALA A 730 -0.56 47.44 4.55
C ALA A 730 0.82 47.40 3.88
N GLY A 731 0.97 48.09 2.75
CA GLY A 731 2.20 48.08 1.96
C GLY A 731 2.43 46.80 1.16
N ALA A 732 1.49 45.87 1.17
CA ALA A 732 1.55 44.64 0.40
C ALA A 732 1.21 44.90 -1.08
N LYS A 733 1.69 44.02 -1.96
CA LYS A 733 1.48 44.11 -3.40
C LYS A 733 1.48 42.74 -4.07
N LEU A 734 0.52 42.52 -4.97
CA LEU A 734 0.52 41.38 -5.89
C LEU A 734 1.24 41.75 -7.20
N VAL A 735 2.10 40.87 -7.70
CA VAL A 735 2.67 40.96 -9.05
C VAL A 735 2.11 39.81 -9.87
N VAL A 736 1.66 40.08 -11.09
CA VAL A 736 1.20 39.03 -12.01
C VAL A 736 1.98 39.12 -13.31
N THR A 737 2.41 37.97 -13.81
CA THR A 737 2.99 37.82 -15.16
C THR A 737 2.14 36.88 -16.01
N GLY A 738 2.21 37.01 -17.34
CA GLY A 738 1.40 36.20 -18.26
C GLY A 738 0.12 36.91 -18.68
N ALA A 739 -1.05 36.40 -18.30
CA ALA A 739 -2.34 37.03 -18.58
C ALA A 739 -3.24 37.10 -17.35
N VAL A 740 -4.09 38.12 -17.30
CA VAL A 740 -5.05 38.37 -16.22
C VAL A 740 -6.40 38.81 -16.80
N ALA A 741 -7.48 38.37 -16.18
CA ALA A 741 -8.83 38.79 -16.50
C ALA A 741 -9.64 39.04 -15.23
N ALA A 742 -10.76 39.76 -15.37
CA ALA A 742 -11.78 39.86 -14.33
C ALA A 742 -13.08 39.28 -14.89
N PRO A 743 -13.32 37.96 -14.72
CA PRO A 743 -14.42 37.25 -15.39
C PRO A 743 -15.80 37.88 -15.16
N GLY A 744 -16.11 38.30 -13.92
CA GLY A 744 -17.34 39.02 -13.59
C GLY A 744 -17.38 40.51 -13.98
N GLY A 745 -16.34 41.03 -14.64
CA GLY A 745 -16.23 42.44 -15.04
C GLY A 745 -16.02 43.43 -13.87
N VAL A 746 -15.89 42.93 -12.64
CA VAL A 746 -15.66 43.70 -11.42
C VAL A 746 -14.45 43.13 -10.69
N LEU A 747 -13.54 44.00 -10.26
CA LEU A 747 -12.45 43.65 -9.36
C LEU A 747 -12.68 44.35 -8.01
N THR A 748 -12.95 43.56 -6.99
CA THR A 748 -13.08 44.02 -5.61
C THR A 748 -11.73 43.96 -4.90
N VAL A 749 -11.28 45.09 -4.36
CA VAL A 749 -9.99 45.23 -3.69
C VAL A 749 -10.23 45.51 -2.21
N VAL A 750 -9.74 44.62 -1.35
CA VAL A 750 -9.82 44.73 0.10
C VAL A 750 -8.50 45.28 0.63
N VAL A 751 -8.57 46.33 1.44
CA VAL A 751 -7.40 46.97 2.06
C VAL A 751 -7.65 47.24 3.55
N PRO A 752 -6.59 47.25 4.39
CA PRO A 752 -6.72 47.66 5.78
C PRO A 752 -7.12 49.13 5.89
N THR A 753 -7.91 49.45 6.92
CA THR A 753 -8.32 50.83 7.22
C THR A 753 -7.62 51.35 8.49
N PRO A 754 -7.33 52.66 8.58
CA PRO A 754 -7.55 53.70 7.56
C PRO A 754 -6.60 53.57 6.36
N VAL A 755 -7.07 53.91 5.16
CA VAL A 755 -6.24 53.93 3.95
C VAL A 755 -5.14 55.00 4.11
N PRO A 756 -3.85 54.65 3.98
CA PRO A 756 -2.77 55.62 4.11
C PRO A 756 -2.87 56.77 3.10
N ARG A 757 -2.50 57.98 3.53
CA ARG A 757 -2.37 59.11 2.60
C ARG A 757 -1.18 58.89 1.68
N GLY A 758 -1.38 58.96 0.37
CA GLY A 758 -0.31 58.77 -0.61
C GLY A 758 -0.77 58.04 -1.86
N ALA A 759 0.21 57.57 -2.64
CA ALA A 759 0.01 56.68 -3.77
C ALA A 759 0.61 55.31 -3.43
N THR A 760 -0.23 54.27 -3.46
CA THR A 760 0.17 52.89 -3.15
C THR A 760 -0.20 51.99 -4.31
N VAL A 761 0.76 51.21 -4.82
CA VAL A 761 0.53 50.19 -5.84
C VAL A 761 0.08 48.92 -5.13
N LEU A 762 -1.15 48.48 -5.39
CA LEU A 762 -1.78 47.31 -4.78
C LEU A 762 -1.55 46.05 -5.64
N ALA A 763 -1.47 46.24 -6.95
CA ALA A 763 -1.03 45.18 -7.87
C ALA A 763 -0.26 45.74 -9.07
N ASP A 764 0.71 44.95 -9.55
CA ASP A 764 1.53 45.24 -10.72
C ASP A 764 1.33 44.16 -11.79
N PHE A 765 0.67 44.57 -12.87
CA PHE A 765 0.36 43.78 -14.07
C PHE A 765 1.22 44.24 -15.26
N THR A 766 2.32 44.96 -15.04
CA THR A 766 3.16 45.42 -16.16
C THR A 766 3.79 44.30 -16.97
N GLY A 767 3.97 43.12 -16.35
CA GLY A 767 4.38 41.88 -17.01
C GLY A 767 3.21 40.99 -17.47
N ALA A 768 1.96 41.45 -17.37
CA ALA A 768 0.78 40.69 -17.75
C ALA A 768 -0.05 41.38 -18.85
N THR A 769 -0.73 40.58 -19.65
CA THR A 769 -1.71 41.04 -20.65
C THR A 769 -3.11 40.95 -20.08
N TRP A 770 -3.87 42.04 -20.15
CA TRP A 770 -5.30 42.00 -19.80
C TRP A 770 -6.10 41.35 -20.92
N VAL A 771 -6.80 40.27 -20.59
CA VAL A 771 -7.71 39.57 -21.49
C VAL A 771 -9.12 40.08 -21.24
N GLY A 772 -9.80 40.51 -22.31
CA GLY A 772 -11.14 41.10 -22.24
C GLY A 772 -11.15 42.59 -21.87
N ALA A 773 -12.32 43.07 -21.42
CA ALA A 773 -12.50 44.46 -21.01
C ALA A 773 -11.86 44.71 -19.63
N LEU A 774 -11.38 45.94 -19.40
CA LEU A 774 -10.90 46.34 -18.09
C LEU A 774 -12.05 46.33 -17.07
N PRO A 775 -11.81 45.86 -15.83
CA PRO A 775 -12.86 45.74 -14.82
C PRO A 775 -13.32 47.09 -14.28
N THR A 776 -14.55 47.10 -13.76
CA THR A 776 -14.97 48.10 -12.78
C THR A 776 -14.25 47.83 -11.46
N LEU A 777 -13.62 48.85 -10.88
CA LEU A 777 -12.86 48.72 -9.64
C LEU A 777 -13.72 49.12 -8.44
N VAL A 778 -13.73 48.31 -7.39
CA VAL A 778 -14.43 48.58 -6.13
C VAL A 778 -13.43 48.40 -4.99
N LEU A 779 -13.28 49.42 -4.14
CA LEU A 779 -12.45 49.33 -2.95
C LEU A 779 -13.34 49.11 -1.71
N VAL A 780 -13.00 48.12 -0.90
CA VAL A 780 -13.71 47.79 0.34
C VAL A 780 -12.75 47.65 1.53
N ASP A 781 -13.28 47.82 2.74
CA ASP A 781 -12.58 47.44 3.96
C ASP A 781 -12.68 45.92 4.25
N GLU A 782 -12.03 45.47 5.33
CA GLU A 782 -12.03 44.07 5.78
C GLU A 782 -13.43 43.55 6.16
N LEU A 783 -14.40 44.45 6.40
CA LEU A 783 -15.79 44.12 6.68
C LEU A 783 -16.66 44.10 5.39
N GLY A 784 -16.07 44.42 4.24
CA GLY A 784 -16.76 44.48 2.95
C GLY A 784 -17.51 45.79 2.68
N ASN A 785 -17.33 46.82 3.50
CA ASN A 785 -17.95 48.12 3.26
C ASN A 785 -17.22 48.85 2.13
N VAL A 786 -17.98 49.40 1.16
CA VAL A 786 -17.41 50.21 0.08
C VAL A 786 -16.83 51.50 0.64
N LEU A 787 -15.57 51.75 0.32
CA LEU A 787 -14.83 52.93 0.75
C LEU A 787 -15.02 54.11 -0.20
N GLU A 788 -15.12 55.33 0.32
CA GLU A 788 -15.16 56.55 -0.50
C GLU A 788 -13.92 56.68 -1.39
N GLU A 789 -12.80 56.13 -0.92
CA GLU A 789 -11.52 56.10 -1.62
C GLU A 789 -11.54 55.26 -2.90
N THR A 790 -12.63 54.53 -3.19
CA THR A 790 -12.87 53.89 -4.49
C THR A 790 -12.66 54.88 -5.66
N LYS A 791 -13.04 56.16 -5.49
CA LYS A 791 -12.82 57.22 -6.51
C LYS A 791 -11.35 57.53 -6.79
N TYR A 792 -10.45 57.06 -5.94
CA TYR A 792 -8.99 57.24 -6.04
C TYR A 792 -8.27 55.95 -6.46
N LEU A 793 -9.00 54.86 -6.69
CA LEU A 793 -8.49 53.59 -7.19
C LEU A 793 -8.57 53.60 -8.73
N PHE A 794 -7.45 53.35 -9.40
CA PHE A 794 -7.39 53.29 -10.86
C PHE A 794 -6.37 52.28 -11.34
N LEU A 795 -6.61 51.75 -12.54
CA LEU A 795 -5.69 50.90 -13.28
C LEU A 795 -5.10 51.71 -14.43
N SER A 796 -3.79 51.99 -14.38
CA SER A 796 -3.11 52.75 -15.43
C SER A 796 -1.69 52.20 -15.66
N ASN A 797 -1.26 52.14 -16.92
CA ASN A 797 0.04 51.58 -17.31
C ASN A 797 0.33 50.20 -16.67
N GLY A 798 -0.70 49.34 -16.57
CA GLY A 798 -0.59 48.01 -15.96
C GLY A 798 -0.49 48.01 -14.43
N LYS A 799 -0.68 49.13 -13.73
CA LYS A 799 -0.62 49.18 -12.26
C LYS A 799 -1.96 49.55 -11.65
N LEU A 800 -2.44 48.73 -10.70
CA LEU A 800 -3.57 49.05 -9.86
C LEU A 800 -3.09 49.87 -8.68
N THR A 801 -3.46 51.15 -8.66
CA THR A 801 -2.95 52.14 -7.71
C THR A 801 -4.10 52.83 -7.01
N ILE A 802 -3.99 52.98 -5.70
CA ILE A 802 -4.80 53.89 -4.92
C ILE A 802 -4.01 55.17 -4.65
N ASN A 803 -4.53 56.33 -5.07
CA ASN A 803 -3.86 57.62 -4.87
C ASN A 803 -4.79 58.66 -4.23
N THR A 804 -4.74 58.72 -2.90
CA THR A 804 -5.57 59.62 -2.10
C THR A 804 -5.13 61.09 -2.18
N VAL A 805 -4.03 61.40 -2.88
CA VAL A 805 -3.51 62.78 -3.04
C VAL A 805 -4.10 63.46 -4.28
N LEU A 806 -4.54 62.71 -5.30
CA LEU A 806 -5.15 63.26 -6.53
C LEU A 806 -6.47 64.01 -6.26
N GLY A 807 -7.09 63.84 -5.08
CA GLY A 807 -8.28 64.56 -4.62
C GLY A 807 -8.04 65.94 -3.98
N THR A 808 -6.79 66.46 -3.92
CA THR A 808 -6.48 67.77 -3.30
C THR A 808 -6.38 68.95 -4.27
N VAL A 809 -7.11 68.93 -5.39
CA VAL A 809 -7.33 70.16 -6.18
C VAL A 809 -8.51 70.93 -5.57
N LEU A 810 -8.17 71.91 -4.75
CA LEU A 810 -9.09 72.93 -4.24
C LEU A 810 -9.53 73.83 -5.41
N PHE A 811 -10.77 73.70 -5.89
CA PHE A 811 -11.39 74.73 -6.74
C PHE A 811 -11.79 75.92 -5.86
N LEU A 812 -10.91 76.92 -5.72
CA LEU A 812 -11.32 78.24 -5.24
C LEU A 812 -11.89 79.02 -6.43
N LYS A 813 -13.11 79.53 -6.27
CA LYS A 813 -13.86 80.31 -7.27
C LYS A 813 -13.34 81.73 -7.38
#